data_AF-A0A7C4WAJ2-F1
#
_entry.id   AF-A0A7C4WAJ2-F1
#
_cell.length_a   1.000
_cell.length_b   1.000
_cell.length_c   1.000
_cell.angle_alpha   90.00
_cell.angle_beta   90.00
_cell.angle_gamma   90.00
#
_symmetry.space_group_name_H-M   'P 1'
#
loop_
_entity.id
_entity.type
_entity.pdbx_description
1 polymer ?
#
loop_
_entity_poly.entity_id
_entity_poly.type
_entity_poly.pdbx_seq_one_letter_code
_entity_poly.pdbx_strand_id
1 'polypeptide(L)'
;MKARTSWCAAFLLAAGGAAAGPSIDYQGRITAGGAGCSSPGYFKFVLTDGAGNGLWSNDGTPGTNPPAGAVTVEVNNGVFTVALGRDTAALSPLVFHAAGLRLRTWFSTNSAGPFELLQPDVELEPPDFAHLNTGDLLIVDDDGGGDFQDPQAAVDYLAQKPQAAGLIVMPGYYELSAPLTFPTNRSDYQLYGWGDARRIEIANPSGPAARLQRVTLENISLCGNPAVSDAGAEPHYWFEARRCRFRRAAAGGAAVALENEGRGEFTECRFENMAGGAALELSGPASVAAAHCLFQTANGSAPDVLLQDVTADIELESCRLDTAEASPASLLLRGGSGALRARQCAFSRGVTVSNSAAWTEWSGCELAGLRVHGGSGGLNCRECRLSAPDGATAVLLDGGNGSRWFQDCFLWAQSNTTMMVRDALGDLRLKNCEIHANGAAALELIGTPALAGPCWANAQLLGGRVLSSGPHGGGSAALTVSNAPGNPERGVELALEAAWSDIRSDSGDGLRVERGEATLFGSGVHGQRHGLALVEGSAEADGGTAIYGEACGIWATNAEVMLRGASVEGGTDGLRLKGGAVFAEDASLSGGDSDEEDGRAGDALHADGDLSELAVVLLRSTLDGNAPPWDRTARGLYLSSPTVSSFIAGCVLKANTALECDGGRHWVCDSTLLALAGDGGPCARLYNGATQVAFEKSALTLLDPGSTNALLVLHGTGSNTNTPAPQLIGCTLRSNSTNRYYAIDLGGTLKTGLVAMVHCALSTNLNPKVANTAPTPDTRGNLILPWPR
;
A
#
# COMPACT_ATOMS: atom_id res chain seq x y z
N MET A 1 41.77 -10.98 -47.41
CA MET A 1 41.17 -10.19 -46.30
C MET A 1 42.29 -9.86 -45.33
N LYS A 2 42.48 -8.56 -45.05
CA LYS A 2 43.73 -7.98 -44.52
C LYS A 2 43.71 -7.88 -42.99
N ALA A 3 44.80 -8.33 -42.38
CA ALA A 3 45.18 -8.03 -41.00
C ALA A 3 45.60 -6.55 -40.85
N ARG A 4 45.30 -5.95 -39.69
CA ARG A 4 45.88 -4.68 -39.21
C ARG A 4 46.09 -4.81 -37.69
N THR A 5 47.27 -5.21 -37.24
CA THR A 5 48.36 -4.38 -36.68
C THR A 5 47.95 -3.31 -35.66
N SER A 6 48.34 -3.63 -34.42
CA SER A 6 48.43 -2.85 -33.19
C SER A 6 49.07 -1.47 -33.36
N TRP A 7 48.50 -0.46 -32.68
CA TRP A 7 49.11 0.84 -32.43
C TRP A 7 49.34 0.99 -30.92
N CYS A 8 50.61 0.98 -30.51
CA CYS A 8 51.05 1.42 -29.20
C CYS A 8 50.87 2.95 -29.10
N ALA A 9 49.97 3.41 -28.23
CA ALA A 9 49.95 4.79 -27.79
C ALA A 9 51.11 5.01 -26.80
N ALA A 10 52.11 5.78 -27.22
CA ALA A 10 53.12 6.30 -26.32
C ALA A 10 52.48 7.34 -25.41
N PHE A 11 52.41 7.03 -24.11
CA PHE A 11 52.05 7.97 -23.06
C PHE A 11 53.16 9.02 -22.94
N LEU A 12 52.84 10.28 -23.28
CA LEU A 12 53.67 11.42 -22.89
C LEU A 12 53.49 11.61 -21.38
N LEU A 13 54.55 11.33 -20.61
CA LEU A 13 54.69 11.85 -19.24
C LEU A 13 54.82 13.37 -19.34
N ALA A 14 53.73 14.09 -19.08
CA ALA A 14 53.82 15.48 -18.66
C ALA A 14 54.44 15.49 -17.26
N ALA A 15 55.69 15.92 -17.16
CA ALA A 15 56.26 16.25 -15.86
C ALA A 15 55.42 17.38 -15.28
N GLY A 16 54.66 17.09 -14.22
CA GLY A 16 53.96 18.11 -13.45
C GLY A 16 54.97 19.17 -13.02
N GLY A 17 54.75 20.41 -13.44
CA GLY A 17 55.43 21.53 -12.78
C GLY A 17 55.00 21.47 -11.31
N ALA A 18 55.96 21.34 -10.39
CA ALA A 18 55.67 21.50 -8.98
C ALA A 18 54.94 22.85 -8.82
N ALA A 19 53.67 22.81 -8.42
CA ALA A 19 52.91 24.01 -8.12
C ALA A 19 53.75 24.83 -7.13
N ALA A 20 53.94 26.11 -7.43
CA ALA A 20 54.68 26.99 -6.53
C ALA A 20 53.90 27.03 -5.21
N GLY A 21 54.49 26.51 -4.13
CA GLY A 21 53.90 26.56 -2.80
C GLY A 21 53.59 28.00 -2.38
N PRO A 22 52.80 28.20 -1.31
CA PRO A 22 52.43 29.52 -0.86
C PRO A 22 53.66 30.40 -0.68
N SER A 23 53.53 31.66 -1.07
CA SER A 23 54.59 32.64 -0.86
C SER A 23 54.07 33.92 -0.24
N ILE A 24 54.91 34.53 0.59
CA ILE A 24 54.64 35.81 1.24
C ILE A 24 55.64 36.81 0.68
N ASP A 25 55.13 37.80 -0.06
CA ASP A 25 55.94 38.93 -0.49
C ASP A 25 56.18 39.86 0.69
N TYR A 26 57.33 39.71 1.33
CA TYR A 26 57.75 40.55 2.45
C TYR A 26 58.64 41.68 1.93
N GLN A 27 58.18 42.92 2.12
CA GLN A 27 58.92 44.12 1.76
C GLN A 27 59.14 45.00 2.98
N GLY A 28 60.27 45.68 3.01
CA GLY A 28 60.61 46.55 4.12
C GLY A 28 61.72 47.52 3.80
N ARG A 29 62.08 48.31 4.81
CA ARG A 29 63.22 49.21 4.77
C ARG A 29 64.19 48.91 5.90
N ILE A 30 65.47 48.75 5.59
CA ILE A 30 66.54 48.52 6.55
C ILE A 30 67.56 49.67 6.50
N THR A 31 68.01 50.10 7.68
CA THR A 31 69.09 51.08 7.81
C THR A 31 70.23 50.47 8.60
N ALA A 32 71.46 50.66 8.13
CA ALA A 32 72.68 50.26 8.84
C ALA A 32 73.45 51.52 9.23
N GLY A 33 73.71 51.72 10.52
CA GLY A 33 74.40 52.92 11.01
C GLY A 33 73.67 54.25 10.73
N GLY A 34 72.34 54.22 10.60
CA GLY A 34 71.50 55.40 10.33
C GLY A 34 71.36 55.80 8.86
N ALA A 35 72.02 55.09 7.93
CA ALA A 35 71.86 55.28 6.48
C ALA A 35 71.15 54.07 5.84
N GLY A 36 70.48 54.27 4.70
CA GLY A 36 69.87 53.19 3.94
C GLY A 36 70.93 52.21 3.42
N CYS A 37 70.79 50.92 3.70
CA CYS A 37 71.72 49.91 3.21
C CYS A 37 71.63 49.82 1.67
N SER A 38 72.76 49.81 0.97
CA SER A 38 72.79 49.71 -0.51
C SER A 38 73.66 48.54 -1.01
N SER A 39 73.97 47.61 -0.12
CA SER A 39 74.69 46.36 -0.39
C SER A 39 73.76 45.18 -0.13
N PRO A 40 74.07 43.97 -0.64
CA PRO A 40 73.32 42.76 -0.31
C PRO A 40 73.14 42.60 1.20
N GLY A 41 71.91 42.41 1.62
CA GLY A 41 71.52 42.15 3.00
C GLY A 41 71.39 40.66 3.25
N TYR A 42 71.81 40.19 4.42
CA TYR A 42 71.63 38.81 4.84
C TYR A 42 70.51 38.76 5.86
N PHE A 43 69.40 38.10 5.50
CA PHE A 43 68.22 37.98 6.34
C PHE A 43 68.01 36.56 6.83
N LYS A 44 67.46 36.43 8.02
CA LYS A 44 66.92 35.16 8.52
C LYS A 44 65.49 35.38 8.95
N PHE A 45 64.61 34.43 8.63
CA PHE A 45 63.17 34.54 8.86
C PHE A 45 62.65 33.32 9.58
N VAL A 46 61.79 33.56 10.57
CA VAL A 46 61.00 32.52 11.25
C VAL A 46 59.57 33.00 11.35
N LEU A 47 58.62 32.14 11.02
CA LEU A 47 57.21 32.35 11.33
C LEU A 47 56.91 31.74 12.69
N THR A 48 56.23 32.49 13.55
CA THR A 48 55.80 32.05 14.88
C THR A 48 54.31 32.22 15.08
N ASP A 49 53.70 31.41 15.95
CA ASP A 49 52.33 31.62 16.41
C ASP A 49 52.25 32.71 17.50
N GLY A 50 51.03 33.03 17.95
CA GLY A 50 50.76 33.98 19.03
C GLY A 50 51.28 33.55 20.40
N ALA A 51 51.62 32.28 20.58
CA ALA A 51 52.28 31.74 21.77
C ALA A 51 53.82 31.78 21.66
N GLY A 52 54.37 32.17 20.50
CA GLY A 52 55.79 32.28 20.23
C GLY A 52 56.45 30.98 19.77
N ASN A 53 55.71 29.93 19.42
CA ASN A 53 56.27 28.69 18.87
C ASN A 53 56.67 28.88 17.40
N GLY A 54 57.78 28.27 16.97
CA GLY A 54 58.25 28.33 15.58
C GLY A 54 57.47 27.38 14.67
N LEU A 55 56.88 27.92 13.61
CA LEU A 55 56.06 27.20 12.64
C LEU A 55 56.82 26.88 11.34
N TRP A 56 57.73 27.78 10.95
CA TRP A 56 58.52 27.68 9.72
C TRP A 56 59.78 28.55 9.81
N SER A 57 60.81 28.21 9.05
CA SER A 57 62.02 29.02 8.90
C SER A 57 62.56 29.01 7.47
N ASN A 58 63.30 30.05 7.08
CA ASN A 58 63.75 30.23 5.70
C ASN A 58 64.69 29.15 5.14
N ASP A 59 65.27 28.30 5.99
CA ASP A 59 66.16 27.20 5.59
C ASP A 59 65.69 25.82 6.10
N GLY A 60 64.53 25.75 6.75
CA GLY A 60 63.98 24.53 7.35
C GLY A 60 64.54 24.17 8.73
N THR A 61 65.40 24.99 9.35
CA THR A 61 65.86 24.79 10.74
C THR A 61 64.69 24.90 11.71
N PRO A 62 64.40 23.87 12.55
CA PRO A 62 63.28 23.92 13.47
C PRO A 62 63.55 24.85 14.68
N GLY A 63 62.47 25.42 15.25
CA GLY A 63 62.51 26.23 16.46
C GLY A 63 62.30 27.73 16.24
N THR A 64 62.61 28.53 17.25
CA THR A 64 62.32 29.99 17.31
C THR A 64 63.57 30.86 17.26
N ASN A 65 64.75 30.22 17.24
CA ASN A 65 66.06 30.84 17.16
C ASN A 65 66.40 31.21 15.71
N PRO A 66 67.38 32.09 15.47
CA PRO A 66 67.81 32.41 14.12
C PRO A 66 68.23 31.13 13.36
N PRO A 67 67.66 30.87 12.17
CA PRO A 67 68.02 29.79 11.25
C PRO A 67 69.53 29.70 10.98
N ALA A 68 70.05 28.54 10.57
CA ALA A 68 71.47 28.38 10.30
C ALA A 68 71.90 29.20 9.06
N GLY A 69 71.17 29.01 7.95
CA GLY A 69 71.32 29.70 6.68
C GLY A 69 70.55 31.01 6.62
N ALA A 70 71.18 32.02 6.01
CA ALA A 70 70.56 33.30 5.69
C ALA A 70 70.19 33.39 4.21
N VAL A 71 69.14 34.15 3.92
CA VAL A 71 68.73 34.54 2.57
C VAL A 71 69.47 35.81 2.20
N THR A 72 70.17 35.81 1.06
CA THR A 72 70.79 37.02 0.51
C THR A 72 69.76 37.77 -0.33
N VAL A 73 69.48 39.01 0.05
CA VAL A 73 68.49 39.86 -0.62
C VAL A 73 69.19 41.14 -1.06
N GLU A 74 69.01 41.53 -2.32
CA GLU A 74 69.50 42.82 -2.82
C GLU A 74 68.74 43.96 -2.13
N VAL A 75 69.48 44.91 -1.54
CA VAL A 75 68.92 46.06 -0.85
C VAL A 75 69.34 47.33 -1.57
N ASN A 76 68.37 48.15 -1.98
CA ASN A 76 68.63 49.40 -2.68
C ASN A 76 68.12 50.59 -1.86
N ASN A 77 69.04 51.41 -1.34
CA ASN A 77 68.74 52.55 -0.47
C ASN A 77 67.85 52.19 0.74
N GLY A 78 68.12 51.02 1.30
CA GLY A 78 67.42 50.41 2.41
C GLY A 78 66.19 49.60 2.02
N VAL A 79 65.65 49.73 0.81
CA VAL A 79 64.44 48.99 0.40
C VAL A 79 64.81 47.58 -0.05
N PHE A 80 64.05 46.59 0.42
CA PHE A 80 64.19 45.20 0.00
C PHE A 80 62.81 44.56 -0.22
N THR A 81 62.79 43.50 -1.02
CA THR A 81 61.63 42.63 -1.24
C THR A 81 62.13 41.20 -1.28
N VAL A 82 61.43 40.29 -0.61
CA VAL A 82 61.74 38.86 -0.61
C VAL A 82 60.44 38.06 -0.67
N ALA A 83 60.41 37.04 -1.52
CA ALA A 83 59.28 36.11 -1.62
C ALA A 83 59.57 34.88 -0.72
N LEU A 84 59.09 34.94 0.53
CA LEU A 84 59.21 33.81 1.46
C LEU A 84 58.42 32.61 0.91
N GLY A 85 58.92 31.39 1.04
CA GLY A 85 58.31 30.17 0.50
C GLY A 85 58.65 29.85 -0.96
N ARG A 86 58.99 30.87 -1.76
CA ARG A 86 59.39 30.72 -3.17
C ARG A 86 60.90 30.67 -3.36
N ASP A 87 61.60 31.66 -2.81
CA ASP A 87 63.06 31.80 -2.91
C ASP A 87 63.78 31.26 -1.66
N THR A 88 63.03 30.70 -0.71
CA THR A 88 63.48 30.14 0.55
C THR A 88 62.99 28.70 0.70
N ALA A 89 63.16 28.08 1.87
CA ALA A 89 62.47 26.81 2.18
C ALA A 89 60.97 26.93 1.90
N ALA A 90 60.37 25.88 1.33
CA ALA A 90 58.95 25.87 1.00
C ALA A 90 58.10 26.15 2.24
N LEU A 91 57.07 26.97 2.08
CA LEU A 91 56.16 27.33 3.15
C LEU A 91 54.97 26.36 3.11
N SER A 92 54.58 25.83 4.26
CA SER A 92 53.40 24.97 4.35
C SER A 92 52.16 25.85 4.50
N PRO A 93 51.09 25.67 3.72
CA PRO A 93 49.83 26.41 3.90
C PRO A 93 49.29 26.33 5.34
N LEU A 94 49.55 25.21 6.04
CA LEU A 94 49.19 25.00 7.45
C LEU A 94 49.68 26.09 8.41
N VAL A 95 50.72 26.83 8.05
CA VAL A 95 51.28 27.92 8.86
C VAL A 95 50.29 29.09 8.98
N PHE A 96 49.43 29.29 7.97
CA PHE A 96 48.46 30.40 7.95
C PHE A 96 47.24 30.19 8.85
N HIS A 97 47.02 28.96 9.34
CA HIS A 97 45.97 28.64 10.31
C HIS A 97 46.38 28.91 11.76
N ALA A 98 47.65 29.25 12.02
CA ALA A 98 48.10 29.53 13.38
C ALA A 98 47.56 30.88 13.87
N ALA A 99 46.89 30.87 15.03
CA ALA A 99 46.43 32.10 15.67
C ALA A 99 47.60 33.02 16.03
N GLY A 100 47.51 34.30 15.67
CA GLY A 100 48.52 35.32 15.97
C GLY A 100 49.83 35.13 15.21
N LEU A 101 49.75 34.76 13.93
CA LEU A 101 50.91 34.55 13.06
C LEU A 101 51.81 35.80 12.99
N ARG A 102 53.10 35.61 13.26
CA ARG A 102 54.11 36.67 13.28
C ARG A 102 55.36 36.26 12.52
N LEU A 103 55.96 37.21 11.82
CA LEU A 103 57.25 37.08 11.16
C LEU A 103 58.35 37.70 12.03
N ARG A 104 59.25 36.85 12.51
CA ARG A 104 60.48 37.24 13.20
C ARG A 104 61.62 37.33 12.19
N THR A 105 62.34 38.44 12.20
CA THR A 105 63.40 38.73 11.23
C THR A 105 64.72 39.05 11.92
N TRP A 106 65.82 38.45 11.46
CA TRP A 106 67.17 38.90 11.78
C TRP A 106 67.88 39.43 10.54
N PHE A 107 68.78 40.38 10.73
CA PHE A 107 69.53 41.03 9.67
C PHE A 107 71.03 41.11 9.97
N SER A 108 71.86 40.98 8.94
CA SER A 108 73.28 41.31 8.98
C SER A 108 73.76 41.87 7.64
N THR A 109 74.78 42.70 7.66
CA THR A 109 75.49 43.17 6.44
C THR A 109 76.63 42.22 6.02
N ASN A 110 76.87 41.14 6.78
CA ASN A 110 77.91 40.16 6.51
C ASN A 110 77.34 38.74 6.68
N SER A 111 77.53 37.87 5.69
CA SER A 111 77.03 36.48 5.71
C SER A 111 77.52 35.66 6.91
N ALA A 112 78.71 35.97 7.44
CA ALA A 112 79.31 35.33 8.60
C ALA A 112 79.29 36.19 9.88
N GLY A 113 78.69 37.38 9.80
CA GLY A 113 78.63 38.33 10.91
C GLY A 113 77.57 37.98 11.96
N PRO A 114 77.57 38.67 13.11
CA PRO A 114 76.44 38.58 14.03
C PRO A 114 75.17 39.08 13.34
N PHE A 115 74.06 38.39 13.59
CA PHE A 115 72.74 38.75 13.10
C PHE A 115 71.98 39.47 14.22
N GLU A 116 71.47 40.66 13.91
CA GLU A 116 70.66 41.46 14.83
C GLU A 116 69.18 41.11 14.66
N LEU A 117 68.48 40.87 15.77
CA LEU A 117 67.04 40.65 15.77
C LEU A 117 66.31 41.98 15.55
N LEU A 118 65.47 42.05 14.54
CA LEU A 118 64.61 43.20 14.29
C LEU A 118 63.33 43.06 15.13
N GLN A 119 63.06 44.05 15.98
CA GLN A 119 61.86 44.10 16.82
C GLN A 119 60.98 45.31 16.47
N PRO A 120 59.65 45.23 16.62
CA PRO A 120 58.88 44.03 17.02
C PRO A 120 58.76 43.00 15.89
N ASP A 121 58.41 41.76 16.24
CA ASP A 121 57.97 40.76 15.26
C ASP A 121 56.75 41.32 14.50
N VAL A 122 56.69 41.11 13.18
CA VAL A 122 55.64 41.68 12.32
C VAL A 122 54.44 40.73 12.30
N GLU A 123 53.29 41.19 12.73
CA GLU A 123 52.04 40.44 12.60
C GLU A 123 51.66 40.31 11.12
N LEU A 124 51.30 39.10 10.70
CA LEU A 124 50.90 38.82 9.33
C LEU A 124 49.41 38.51 9.27
N GLU A 125 48.71 39.20 8.38
CA GLU A 125 47.34 38.89 7.97
C GLU A 125 47.36 38.48 6.49
N PRO A 126 47.31 37.17 6.18
CA PRO A 126 47.40 36.70 4.79
C PRO A 126 46.22 37.23 3.94
N PRO A 127 46.49 37.86 2.77
CA PRO A 127 45.47 38.59 2.00
C PRO A 127 44.78 37.79 0.86
N ASP A 128 45.11 36.52 0.65
CA ASP A 128 44.64 35.72 -0.51
C ASP A 128 43.56 34.70 -0.12
N PHE A 129 42.56 34.51 -1.00
CA PHE A 129 41.50 33.51 -0.86
C PHE A 129 42.02 32.07 -0.80
N ALA A 130 43.16 31.78 -1.46
CA ALA A 130 43.85 30.49 -1.35
C ALA A 130 44.43 30.22 0.05
N HIS A 131 44.57 31.27 0.88
CA HIS A 131 45.11 31.22 2.24
C HIS A 131 44.17 31.89 3.24
N LEU A 132 42.86 31.81 2.97
CA LEU A 132 41.82 32.22 3.90
C LEU A 132 42.09 31.55 5.25
N ASN A 133 42.28 32.37 6.28
CA ASN A 133 42.10 31.91 7.64
C ASN A 133 40.60 31.57 7.80
N THR A 134 40.26 30.31 7.53
CA THR A 134 38.93 29.74 7.73
C THR A 134 38.61 29.53 9.22
N GLY A 135 39.50 29.98 10.11
CA GLY A 135 39.56 29.57 11.51
C GLY A 135 40.21 28.20 11.60
N ASP A 136 39.38 27.19 11.86
CA ASP A 136 39.82 25.84 12.18
C ASP A 136 39.57 24.83 11.03
N LEU A 137 39.28 25.28 9.80
CA LEU A 137 38.95 24.40 8.66
C LEU A 137 40.12 24.23 7.68
N LEU A 138 40.50 23.00 7.38
CA LEU A 138 41.59 22.70 6.43
C LEU A 138 41.05 22.65 5.00
N ILE A 139 41.76 23.22 4.03
CA ILE A 139 41.37 23.25 2.62
C ILE A 139 42.03 22.07 1.89
N VAL A 140 41.24 21.28 1.16
CA VAL A 140 41.70 20.19 0.29
C VAL A 140 41.48 20.58 -1.17
N ASP A 141 42.53 20.65 -1.97
CA ASP A 141 42.48 21.10 -3.37
C ASP A 141 43.35 20.23 -4.29
N ASP A 142 42.78 19.74 -5.39
CA ASP A 142 43.47 18.81 -6.30
C ASP A 142 44.51 19.52 -7.20
N ASP A 143 44.45 20.85 -7.30
CA ASP A 143 45.39 21.66 -8.08
C ASP A 143 46.63 22.14 -7.29
N GLY A 144 46.68 21.86 -5.98
CA GLY A 144 47.75 22.27 -5.07
C GLY A 144 47.59 23.64 -4.42
N GLY A 145 46.45 24.32 -4.61
CA GLY A 145 46.13 25.58 -3.92
C GLY A 145 45.71 25.43 -2.45
N GLY A 146 45.39 24.21 -2.01
CA GLY A 146 44.92 23.92 -0.64
C GLY A 146 46.02 23.50 0.34
N ASP A 147 45.63 23.30 1.60
CA ASP A 147 46.49 22.73 2.64
C ASP A 147 46.92 21.28 2.33
N PHE A 148 46.05 20.54 1.65
CA PHE A 148 46.28 19.16 1.23
C PHE A 148 45.78 18.93 -0.20
N GLN A 149 46.46 18.05 -0.94
CA GLN A 149 45.99 17.53 -2.23
C GLN A 149 45.23 16.21 -2.09
N ASP A 150 45.56 15.44 -1.05
CA ASP A 150 44.97 14.13 -0.77
C ASP A 150 43.97 14.22 0.40
N PRO A 151 42.68 13.88 0.16
CA PRO A 151 41.68 13.89 1.23
C PRO A 151 42.04 12.99 2.42
N GLN A 152 42.71 11.85 2.21
CA GLN A 152 43.08 10.97 3.32
C GLN A 152 44.16 11.60 4.21
N ALA A 153 45.19 12.21 3.62
CA ALA A 153 46.21 12.94 4.37
C ALA A 153 45.62 14.08 5.22
N ALA A 154 44.59 14.77 4.71
CA ALA A 154 43.88 15.80 5.45
C ALA A 154 43.10 15.23 6.65
N VAL A 155 42.42 14.09 6.47
CA VAL A 155 41.72 13.37 7.55
C VAL A 155 42.71 12.89 8.62
N ASP A 156 43.85 12.33 8.23
CA ASP A 156 44.88 11.84 9.14
C ASP A 156 45.50 12.98 9.97
N TYR A 157 45.68 14.15 9.36
CA TYR A 157 46.13 15.35 10.07
C TYR A 157 45.07 15.85 11.05
N LEU A 158 43.81 15.90 10.62
CA LEU A 158 42.67 16.29 11.45
C LEU A 158 42.53 15.36 12.67
N ALA A 159 42.77 14.06 12.51
CA ALA A 159 42.79 13.09 13.60
C ALA A 159 43.86 13.38 14.66
N GLN A 160 44.98 14.00 14.29
CA GLN A 160 46.08 14.35 15.20
C GLN A 160 45.93 15.75 15.82
N LYS A 161 45.11 16.62 15.23
CA LYS A 161 44.94 18.03 15.62
C LYS A 161 43.50 18.31 16.03
N PRO A 162 43.14 18.08 17.31
CA PRO A 162 41.76 18.25 17.79
C PRO A 162 41.24 19.69 17.71
N GLN A 163 42.11 20.68 17.48
CA GLN A 163 41.71 22.08 17.33
C GLN A 163 41.08 22.37 15.97
N ALA A 164 41.45 21.64 14.91
CA ALA A 164 40.81 21.80 13.61
C ALA A 164 39.37 21.25 13.65
N ALA A 165 38.42 22.03 13.13
CA ALA A 165 36.98 21.78 13.16
C ALA A 165 36.51 20.84 12.04
N GLY A 166 37.16 20.85 10.89
CA GLY A 166 36.74 20.09 9.71
C GLY A 166 37.58 20.35 8.47
N LEU A 167 37.12 19.84 7.33
CA LEU A 167 37.74 19.99 6.02
C LEU A 167 36.78 20.71 5.06
N ILE A 168 37.32 21.61 4.23
CA ILE A 168 36.65 22.13 3.03
C ILE A 168 37.32 21.49 1.82
N VAL A 169 36.54 20.83 0.96
CA VAL A 169 37.01 20.20 -0.27
C VAL A 169 36.65 21.10 -1.45
N MET A 170 37.65 21.51 -2.21
CA MET A 170 37.47 22.39 -3.37
C MET A 170 36.89 21.64 -4.58
N PRO A 171 36.31 22.34 -5.57
CA PRO A 171 35.87 21.72 -6.83
C PRO A 171 37.02 20.99 -7.54
N GLY A 172 36.92 19.68 -7.70
CA GLY A 172 38.00 18.86 -8.24
C GLY A 172 37.62 17.38 -8.37
N TYR A 173 38.55 16.59 -8.91
CA TYR A 173 38.47 15.13 -9.00
C TYR A 173 39.60 14.50 -8.19
N TYR A 174 39.23 13.84 -7.09
CA TYR A 174 40.14 13.27 -6.11
C TYR A 174 40.16 11.75 -6.25
N GLU A 175 41.12 11.20 -6.99
CA GLU A 175 41.27 9.75 -7.15
C GLU A 175 42.04 9.15 -5.97
N LEU A 176 41.40 8.21 -5.28
CA LEU A 176 41.95 7.49 -4.15
C LEU A 176 42.46 6.11 -4.56
N SER A 177 43.64 5.73 -4.09
CA SER A 177 44.16 4.36 -4.22
C SER A 177 43.59 3.39 -3.17
N ALA A 178 42.97 3.92 -2.11
CA ALA A 178 42.34 3.17 -1.02
C ALA A 178 41.11 3.94 -0.52
N PRO A 179 40.14 3.29 0.16
CA PRO A 179 38.98 3.99 0.70
C PRO A 179 39.37 5.10 1.67
N LEU A 180 38.63 6.22 1.64
CA LEU A 180 38.70 7.23 2.68
C LEU A 180 38.27 6.61 4.02
N THR A 181 39.13 6.70 5.04
CA THR A 181 38.92 6.12 6.36
C THR A 181 39.04 7.18 7.44
N PHE A 182 38.19 7.09 8.46
CA PHE A 182 38.11 8.06 9.55
C PHE A 182 38.53 7.41 10.88
N PRO A 183 39.64 7.84 11.50
CA PRO A 183 40.08 7.26 12.77
C PRO A 183 39.10 7.49 13.92
N THR A 184 38.97 6.52 14.83
CA THR A 184 37.93 6.54 15.89
C THR A 184 38.27 7.43 17.09
N ASN A 185 39.41 8.13 17.03
CA ASN A 185 39.90 9.01 18.09
C ASN A 185 39.19 10.38 18.14
N ARG A 186 38.27 10.66 17.22
CA ARG A 186 37.40 11.85 17.23
C ARG A 186 35.94 11.45 17.23
N SER A 187 35.11 12.27 17.88
CA SER A 187 33.67 12.07 17.96
C SER A 187 32.93 12.43 16.67
N ASP A 188 33.50 13.33 15.86
CA ASP A 188 32.92 13.78 14.60
C ASP A 188 34.01 14.31 13.67
N TYR A 189 33.95 13.92 12.40
CA TYR A 189 34.72 14.49 11.30
C TYR A 189 33.74 15.23 10.40
N GLN A 190 34.10 16.45 9.99
CA GLN A 190 33.23 17.25 9.13
C GLN A 190 33.92 17.54 7.81
N LEU A 191 33.33 17.13 6.70
CA LEU A 191 33.84 17.36 5.35
C LEU A 191 32.79 18.13 4.54
N TYR A 192 33.13 19.35 4.15
CA TYR A 192 32.25 20.26 3.40
C TYR A 192 32.79 20.48 1.99
N GLY A 193 32.02 20.12 0.98
CA GLY A 193 32.31 20.48 -0.39
C GLY A 193 32.02 21.96 -0.66
N TRP A 194 32.96 22.64 -1.31
CA TRP A 194 32.78 24.01 -1.76
C TRP A 194 31.90 24.07 -3.02
N GLY A 195 30.59 24.30 -2.82
CA GLY A 195 29.62 24.51 -3.89
C GLY A 195 28.67 23.33 -4.09
N ASP A 196 28.48 22.90 -5.33
CA ASP A 196 27.58 21.80 -5.71
C ASP A 196 28.38 20.47 -5.73
N ALA A 197 27.82 19.42 -5.12
CA ALA A 197 28.40 18.07 -5.09
C ALA A 197 28.80 17.53 -6.47
N ARG A 198 28.16 17.98 -7.57
CA ARG A 198 28.51 17.59 -8.94
C ARG A 198 29.89 18.08 -9.39
N ARG A 199 30.48 19.04 -8.68
CA ARG A 199 31.79 19.61 -8.98
C ARG A 199 32.92 19.02 -8.14
N ILE A 200 32.60 18.17 -7.17
CA ILE A 200 33.55 17.60 -6.20
C ILE A 200 33.35 16.10 -6.19
N GLU A 201 34.22 15.35 -6.86
CA GLU A 201 34.13 13.90 -6.90
C GLU A 201 35.35 13.27 -6.23
N ILE A 202 35.12 12.56 -5.12
CA ILE A 202 36.11 11.70 -4.47
C ILE A 202 35.85 10.27 -4.93
N ALA A 203 36.80 9.69 -5.65
CA ALA A 203 36.60 8.45 -6.39
C ALA A 203 37.59 7.35 -5.97
N ASN A 204 37.10 6.14 -5.74
CA ASN A 204 37.92 4.92 -5.66
C ASN A 204 37.36 3.87 -6.63
N PRO A 205 37.90 3.75 -7.86
CA PRO A 205 37.36 2.81 -8.84
C PRO A 205 37.61 1.33 -8.47
N SER A 206 38.53 1.04 -7.54
CA SER A 206 38.93 -0.32 -7.18
C SER A 206 38.25 -0.87 -5.92
N GLY A 207 37.45 -0.06 -5.21
CA GLY A 207 36.79 -0.46 -3.97
C GLY A 207 35.90 0.63 -3.39
N PRO A 208 35.58 0.59 -2.08
CA PRO A 208 34.80 1.64 -1.43
C PRO A 208 35.44 3.03 -1.61
N ALA A 209 34.68 4.08 -1.95
CA ALA A 209 35.23 5.43 -1.93
C ALA A 209 35.44 5.94 -0.50
N ALA A 210 34.51 5.61 0.41
CA ALA A 210 34.66 5.85 1.83
C ALA A 210 34.20 4.65 2.67
N ARG A 211 34.87 4.45 3.82
CA ARG A 211 34.40 3.59 4.91
C ARG A 211 33.77 4.45 5.99
N LEU A 212 32.52 4.16 6.35
CA LEU A 212 31.80 4.96 7.33
C LEU A 212 32.37 4.79 8.72
N GLN A 213 32.34 5.90 9.46
CA GLN A 213 32.59 5.97 10.90
C GLN A 213 31.72 7.12 11.43
N ARG A 214 32.23 7.95 12.35
CA ARG A 214 31.56 9.16 12.84
C ARG A 214 31.90 10.36 11.97
N VAL A 215 31.16 10.57 10.89
CA VAL A 215 31.45 11.63 9.91
C VAL A 215 30.19 12.29 9.38
N THR A 216 30.27 13.61 9.24
CA THR A 216 29.32 14.48 8.55
C THR A 216 29.89 14.88 7.19
N LEU A 217 29.17 14.57 6.11
CA LEU A 217 29.51 14.95 4.74
C LEU A 217 28.47 15.95 4.22
N GLU A 218 28.92 16.99 3.55
CA GLU A 218 28.02 17.95 2.91
C GLU A 218 28.52 18.39 1.54
N ASN A 219 27.64 18.42 0.52
CA ASN A 219 27.97 18.83 -0.85
C ASN A 219 29.15 18.07 -1.50
N ILE A 220 29.28 16.76 -1.26
CA ILE A 220 30.34 15.93 -1.84
C ILE A 220 29.75 14.81 -2.71
N SER A 221 30.40 14.50 -3.84
CA SER A 221 30.12 13.27 -4.60
C SER A 221 31.16 12.20 -4.28
N LEU A 222 30.69 11.04 -3.84
CA LEU A 222 31.51 9.84 -3.63
C LEU A 222 31.24 8.84 -4.76
N CYS A 223 32.31 8.34 -5.40
CA CYS A 223 32.22 7.41 -6.53
C CYS A 223 33.08 6.16 -6.29
N GLY A 224 32.49 4.98 -6.13
CA GLY A 224 33.27 3.77 -5.84
C GLY A 224 32.52 2.46 -6.05
N ASN A 225 33.08 1.36 -5.56
CA ASN A 225 32.52 0.02 -5.63
C ASN A 225 32.45 -0.67 -4.25
N PRO A 226 31.48 -0.32 -3.36
CA PRO A 226 30.45 0.73 -3.47
C PRO A 226 30.98 2.17 -3.29
N ALA A 227 30.17 3.21 -3.44
CA ALA A 227 30.59 4.57 -3.05
C ALA A 227 30.90 4.62 -1.55
N VAL A 228 30.03 4.00 -0.75
CA VAL A 228 30.13 3.98 0.71
C VAL A 228 29.87 2.58 1.22
N SER A 229 30.69 2.15 2.18
CA SER A 229 30.52 0.91 2.93
C SER A 229 30.79 1.16 4.41
N ASP A 230 30.09 0.47 5.31
CA ASP A 230 30.42 0.44 6.73
C ASP A 230 31.24 -0.79 7.13
N ALA A 231 31.76 -1.54 6.17
CA ALA A 231 32.60 -2.70 6.45
C ALA A 231 33.83 -2.26 7.28
N GLY A 232 33.96 -2.82 8.49
CA GLY A 232 35.03 -2.47 9.42
C GLY A 232 34.76 -1.22 10.28
N ALA A 233 33.57 -0.62 10.19
CA ALA A 233 33.14 0.44 11.10
C ALA A 233 32.97 -0.12 12.53
N GLU A 234 33.18 0.72 13.54
CA GLU A 234 32.83 0.35 14.91
C GLU A 234 31.30 0.20 15.09
N PRO A 235 30.84 -0.67 15.99
CA PRO A 235 29.43 -0.71 16.38
C PRO A 235 28.93 0.67 16.85
N HIS A 236 27.67 0.96 16.53
CA HIS A 236 27.01 2.24 16.80
C HIS A 236 27.73 3.44 16.14
N TYR A 237 28.26 3.26 14.94
CA TYR A 237 28.71 4.40 14.14
C TYR A 237 27.52 5.32 13.79
N TRP A 238 27.85 6.58 13.55
CA TRP A 238 26.88 7.61 13.15
C TRP A 238 27.39 8.33 11.92
N PHE A 239 26.66 8.25 10.84
CA PHE A 239 27.01 8.89 9.58
C PHE A 239 25.94 9.87 9.17
N GLU A 240 26.32 11.10 8.84
CA GLU A 240 25.39 12.10 8.32
C GLU A 240 25.85 12.58 6.94
N ALA A 241 24.93 12.67 5.97
CA ALA A 241 25.19 13.21 4.65
C ALA A 241 24.10 14.19 4.24
N ARG A 242 24.50 15.38 3.78
CA ARG A 242 23.60 16.43 3.29
C ARG A 242 23.97 16.86 1.89
N ARG A 243 23.01 16.84 0.96
CA ARG A 243 23.22 17.29 -0.44
C ARG A 243 24.37 16.55 -1.14
N CYS A 244 24.63 15.31 -0.74
CA CYS A 244 25.71 14.49 -1.28
C CYS A 244 25.21 13.61 -2.44
N ARG A 245 26.16 13.12 -3.24
CA ARG A 245 25.90 12.17 -4.32
C ARG A 245 26.69 10.89 -4.10
N PHE A 246 26.05 9.74 -4.20
CA PHE A 246 26.68 8.42 -4.07
C PHE A 246 26.56 7.68 -5.40
N ARG A 247 27.68 7.40 -6.04
CA ARG A 247 27.73 6.78 -7.37
C ARG A 247 28.50 5.48 -7.34
N ARG A 248 27.96 4.47 -7.98
CA ARG A 248 28.74 3.25 -8.25
C ARG A 248 29.62 3.43 -9.49
N ALA A 249 30.90 3.06 -9.40
CA ALA A 249 31.87 3.22 -10.49
C ALA A 249 31.84 2.06 -11.51
N ALA A 250 31.53 0.83 -11.08
CA ALA A 250 31.52 -0.38 -11.91
C ALA A 250 30.27 -1.25 -11.69
N ALA A 251 30.08 -2.26 -12.54
CA ALA A 251 28.87 -3.08 -12.56
C ALA A 251 28.70 -4.02 -11.37
N GLY A 252 27.44 -4.18 -10.94
CA GLY A 252 26.97 -5.15 -9.93
C GLY A 252 27.25 -4.75 -8.48
N GLY A 253 26.27 -4.86 -7.58
CA GLY A 253 26.36 -4.45 -6.15
C GLY A 253 25.79 -3.05 -5.88
N ALA A 254 25.64 -2.62 -4.63
CA ALA A 254 24.97 -1.36 -4.30
C ALA A 254 25.83 -0.08 -4.43
N ALA A 255 25.24 1.12 -4.58
CA ALA A 255 26.02 2.36 -4.48
C ALA A 255 26.37 2.71 -3.03
N VAL A 256 25.48 2.42 -2.07
CA VAL A 256 25.73 2.49 -0.63
C VAL A 256 25.35 1.15 -0.01
N ALA A 257 26.25 0.54 0.75
CA ALA A 257 26.04 -0.76 1.38
C ALA A 257 26.35 -0.69 2.89
N LEU A 258 25.33 -0.90 3.72
CA LEU A 258 25.46 -0.88 5.19
C LEU A 258 25.06 -2.23 5.78
N GLU A 259 25.93 -2.83 6.59
CA GLU A 259 25.78 -4.17 7.15
C GLU A 259 26.02 -4.25 8.66
N ASN A 260 26.72 -3.27 9.23
CA ASN A 260 27.08 -3.24 10.65
C ASN A 260 26.08 -2.42 11.48
N GLU A 261 26.10 -2.63 12.79
CA GLU A 261 25.26 -1.88 13.71
C GLU A 261 25.65 -0.41 13.72
N GLY A 262 24.79 0.45 13.21
CA GLY A 262 25.03 1.89 13.09
C GLY A 262 23.84 2.61 12.47
N ARG A 263 23.96 3.93 12.34
CA ARG A 263 22.91 4.77 11.78
C ARG A 263 23.46 5.72 10.71
N GLY A 264 22.86 5.66 9.53
CA GLY A 264 23.09 6.62 8.45
C GLY A 264 21.92 7.60 8.30
N GLU A 265 22.21 8.90 8.32
CA GLU A 265 21.25 9.97 8.05
C GLU A 265 21.57 10.67 6.74
N PHE A 266 20.57 10.78 5.87
CA PHE A 266 20.72 11.33 4.53
C PHE A 266 19.67 12.40 4.30
N THR A 267 20.08 13.62 3.95
CA THR A 267 19.17 14.73 3.64
C THR A 267 19.50 15.31 2.27
N GLU A 268 18.51 15.40 1.37
CA GLU A 268 18.69 15.94 0.01
C GLU A 268 19.80 15.23 -0.80
N CYS A 269 20.05 13.96 -0.49
CA CYS A 269 21.09 13.16 -1.14
C CYS A 269 20.58 12.47 -2.40
N ARG A 270 21.51 12.13 -3.31
CA ARG A 270 21.22 11.34 -4.51
C ARG A 270 22.04 10.07 -4.54
N PHE A 271 21.36 8.93 -4.69
CA PHE A 271 21.96 7.60 -4.81
C PHE A 271 21.79 7.14 -6.25
N GLU A 272 22.89 6.88 -6.94
CA GLU A 272 22.89 6.51 -8.35
C GLU A 272 23.66 5.22 -8.59
N ASN A 273 22.96 4.22 -9.09
CA ASN A 273 23.58 3.01 -9.59
C ASN A 273 23.18 2.74 -11.04
N MET A 274 24.02 3.22 -11.95
CA MET A 274 23.83 3.04 -13.40
C MET A 274 24.41 1.72 -13.91
N ALA A 275 25.14 0.98 -13.07
CA ALA A 275 25.96 -0.15 -13.47
C ALA A 275 25.35 -1.51 -13.05
N GLY A 276 24.19 -1.51 -12.41
CA GLY A 276 23.47 -2.70 -11.95
C GLY A 276 23.68 -2.99 -10.46
N GLY A 277 22.61 -3.39 -9.78
CA GLY A 277 22.55 -3.49 -8.32
C GLY A 277 21.70 -2.37 -7.70
N ALA A 278 21.55 -2.38 -6.39
CA ALA A 278 20.71 -1.40 -5.70
C ALA A 278 21.37 -0.01 -5.60
N ALA A 279 20.60 1.05 -5.40
CA ALA A 279 21.15 2.34 -5.05
C ALA A 279 21.57 2.35 -3.56
N LEU A 280 20.72 1.79 -2.70
CA LEU A 280 20.99 1.56 -1.28
C LEU A 280 20.73 0.09 -0.92
N GLU A 281 21.67 -0.54 -0.23
CA GLU A 281 21.52 -1.89 0.31
C GLU A 281 21.80 -1.88 1.81
N LEU A 282 20.84 -2.38 2.59
CA LEU A 282 20.94 -2.53 4.03
C LEU A 282 20.83 -4.00 4.40
N SER A 283 21.68 -4.43 5.32
CA SER A 283 21.59 -5.74 5.94
C SER A 283 21.93 -5.71 7.43
N GLY A 284 21.46 -6.73 8.16
CA GLY A 284 21.74 -6.84 9.59
C GLY A 284 21.13 -5.71 10.43
N PRO A 285 21.83 -5.21 11.45
CA PRO A 285 21.30 -4.21 12.39
C PRO A 285 21.51 -2.75 11.96
N ALA A 286 21.83 -2.47 10.68
CA ALA A 286 22.00 -1.10 10.20
C ALA A 286 20.66 -0.33 10.14
N SER A 287 20.64 0.90 10.68
CA SER A 287 19.51 1.84 10.62
C SER A 287 19.78 2.95 9.61
N VAL A 288 18.72 3.41 8.92
CA VAL A 288 18.80 4.54 7.99
C VAL A 288 17.63 5.49 8.18
N ALA A 289 17.92 6.78 8.20
CA ALA A 289 16.94 7.85 8.01
C ALA A 289 17.29 8.63 6.73
N ALA A 290 16.38 8.68 5.75
CA ALA A 290 16.57 9.43 4.53
C ALA A 290 15.42 10.42 4.32
N ALA A 291 15.74 11.70 4.12
CA ALA A 291 14.79 12.77 3.88
C ALA A 291 15.10 13.47 2.55
N HIS A 292 14.07 13.71 1.73
CA HIS A 292 14.19 14.43 0.44
C HIS A 292 15.22 13.83 -0.52
N CYS A 293 15.45 12.52 -0.44
CA CYS A 293 16.47 11.85 -1.24
C CYS A 293 15.91 11.31 -2.56
N LEU A 294 16.79 11.21 -3.57
CA LEU A 294 16.51 10.55 -4.84
C LEU A 294 17.34 9.26 -4.96
N PHE A 295 16.66 8.13 -5.08
CA PHE A 295 17.29 6.84 -5.38
C PHE A 295 17.02 6.50 -6.85
N GLN A 296 18.08 6.19 -7.60
CA GLN A 296 17.96 5.94 -9.02
C GLN A 296 18.83 4.75 -9.45
N THR A 297 18.19 3.79 -10.10
CA THR A 297 18.84 2.69 -10.82
C THR A 297 18.44 2.76 -12.29
N ALA A 298 19.41 2.64 -13.20
CA ALA A 298 19.11 2.75 -14.64
C ALA A 298 19.17 1.41 -15.38
N ASN A 299 19.89 0.42 -14.85
CA ASN A 299 20.13 -0.84 -15.53
C ASN A 299 19.99 -2.01 -14.56
N GLY A 300 19.31 -3.08 -15.01
CA GLY A 300 19.25 -4.36 -14.32
C GLY A 300 17.92 -4.64 -13.60
N SER A 301 17.86 -5.80 -12.95
CA SER A 301 16.70 -6.32 -12.23
C SER A 301 16.72 -6.00 -10.73
N ALA A 302 17.63 -5.13 -10.28
CA ALA A 302 17.79 -4.80 -8.87
C ALA A 302 16.82 -3.67 -8.47
N PRO A 303 16.32 -3.68 -7.22
CA PRO A 303 15.52 -2.58 -6.68
C PRO A 303 16.39 -1.33 -6.43
N ASP A 304 15.79 -0.15 -6.28
CA ASP A 304 16.54 1.04 -5.84
C ASP A 304 17.01 0.90 -4.39
N VAL A 305 16.14 0.36 -3.53
CA VAL A 305 16.44 0.08 -2.12
C VAL A 305 16.25 -1.41 -1.84
N LEU A 306 17.33 -2.07 -1.44
CA LEU A 306 17.33 -3.47 -1.00
C LEU A 306 17.53 -3.54 0.51
N LEU A 307 16.58 -4.16 1.21
CA LEU A 307 16.63 -4.38 2.64
C LEU A 307 16.64 -5.90 2.86
N GLN A 308 17.76 -6.44 3.34
CA GLN A 308 17.93 -7.88 3.51
C GLN A 308 18.25 -8.23 4.96
N ASP A 309 17.37 -8.99 5.61
CA ASP A 309 17.52 -9.43 7.00
C ASP A 309 17.72 -8.26 7.98
N VAL A 310 17.08 -7.11 7.69
CA VAL A 310 17.21 -5.90 8.50
C VAL A 310 16.45 -6.03 9.81
N THR A 311 17.13 -5.78 10.93
CA THR A 311 16.55 -5.82 12.28
C THR A 311 16.32 -4.45 12.90
N ALA A 312 16.83 -3.38 12.27
CA ALA A 312 16.74 -2.01 12.77
C ALA A 312 15.65 -1.18 12.06
N ASP A 313 15.48 0.06 12.53
CA ASP A 313 14.50 1.00 12.01
C ASP A 313 15.01 1.71 10.74
N ILE A 314 14.12 1.81 9.75
CA ILE A 314 14.34 2.52 8.50
C ILE A 314 13.26 3.58 8.34
N GLU A 315 13.67 4.82 8.11
CA GLU A 315 12.78 5.96 7.94
C GLU A 315 13.05 6.63 6.59
N LEU A 316 12.03 6.74 5.75
CA LEU A 316 12.05 7.44 4.47
C LEU A 316 11.02 8.57 4.50
N GLU A 317 11.45 9.80 4.26
CA GLU A 317 10.58 10.98 4.24
C GLU A 317 10.76 11.75 2.93
N SER A 318 9.67 12.02 2.23
CA SER A 318 9.67 12.78 0.97
C SER A 318 10.70 12.29 -0.07
N CYS A 319 10.96 10.97 -0.08
CA CYS A 319 11.94 10.36 -0.98
C CYS A 319 11.30 9.92 -2.29
N ARG A 320 12.08 9.95 -3.36
CA ARG A 320 11.68 9.40 -4.67
C ARG A 320 12.59 8.24 -5.05
N LEU A 321 11.99 7.12 -5.40
CA LEU A 321 12.67 5.93 -5.91
C LEU A 321 12.29 5.76 -7.38
N ASP A 322 13.25 6.04 -8.27
CA ASP A 322 13.11 6.04 -9.72
C ASP A 322 13.84 4.82 -10.33
N THR A 323 13.12 3.71 -10.34
CA THR A 323 13.66 2.39 -10.69
C THR A 323 13.56 2.10 -12.18
N ALA A 324 14.61 1.47 -12.72
CA ALA A 324 14.64 1.00 -14.10
C ALA A 324 13.48 0.06 -14.45
N GLU A 325 13.09 0.04 -15.73
CA GLU A 325 11.92 -0.71 -16.18
C GLU A 325 12.00 -2.23 -15.96
N ALA A 326 13.21 -2.79 -15.96
CA ALA A 326 13.44 -4.22 -15.78
C ALA A 326 13.36 -4.68 -14.32
N SER A 327 13.26 -3.76 -13.36
CA SER A 327 13.23 -4.09 -11.94
C SER A 327 11.83 -4.46 -11.46
N PRO A 328 11.68 -5.51 -10.62
CA PRO A 328 10.38 -5.93 -10.13
C PRO A 328 9.78 -5.00 -9.06
N ALA A 329 10.58 -4.14 -8.40
CA ALA A 329 10.15 -3.25 -7.33
C ALA A 329 11.15 -2.10 -7.11
N SER A 330 10.66 -0.95 -6.63
CA SER A 330 11.51 0.17 -6.18
C SER A 330 12.16 -0.10 -4.83
N LEU A 331 11.40 -0.70 -3.91
CA LEU A 331 11.89 -1.14 -2.61
C LEU A 331 11.59 -2.63 -2.44
N LEU A 332 12.60 -3.38 -2.01
CA LEU A 332 12.49 -4.80 -1.73
C LEU A 332 12.98 -5.09 -0.31
N LEU A 333 12.07 -5.54 0.55
CA LEU A 333 12.35 -6.01 1.89
C LEU A 333 12.27 -7.54 1.91
N ARG A 334 13.37 -8.20 2.27
CA ARG A 334 13.47 -9.67 2.40
C ARG A 334 13.93 -10.01 3.81
N GLY A 335 13.13 -10.78 4.54
CA GLY A 335 13.47 -11.16 5.93
C GLY A 335 13.41 -9.98 6.90
N GLY A 336 14.03 -10.15 8.07
CA GLY A 336 14.15 -9.09 9.07
C GLY A 336 12.95 -8.91 10.01
N SER A 337 13.11 -8.06 11.02
CA SER A 337 12.15 -7.85 12.12
C SER A 337 12.08 -6.41 12.65
N GLY A 338 12.68 -5.44 11.97
CA GLY A 338 12.68 -4.03 12.39
C GLY A 338 11.40 -3.26 12.04
N ALA A 339 11.47 -1.93 12.00
CA ALA A 339 10.41 -1.09 11.46
C ALA A 339 10.82 -0.40 10.15
N LEU A 340 9.93 -0.35 9.17
CA LEU A 340 10.09 0.45 7.96
C LEU A 340 8.97 1.49 7.94
N ARG A 341 9.33 2.77 8.00
CA ARG A 341 8.39 3.89 7.91
C ARG A 341 8.69 4.70 6.67
N ALA A 342 7.70 4.87 5.80
CA ALA A 342 7.79 5.76 4.65
C ALA A 342 6.68 6.82 4.72
N ARG A 343 7.05 8.09 4.56
CA ARG A 343 6.15 9.24 4.56
C ARG A 343 6.33 10.04 3.29
N GLN A 344 5.24 10.34 2.58
CA GLN A 344 5.24 11.21 1.39
C GLN A 344 6.24 10.76 0.30
N CYS A 345 6.48 9.44 0.21
CA CYS A 345 7.44 8.88 -0.74
C CYS A 345 6.76 8.41 -2.03
N ALA A 346 7.51 8.42 -3.13
CA ALA A 346 7.07 7.93 -4.43
C ALA A 346 7.91 6.75 -4.93
N PHE A 347 7.25 5.65 -5.33
CA PHE A 347 7.88 4.39 -5.74
C PHE A 347 7.43 4.01 -7.15
N SER A 348 8.29 4.23 -8.16
CA SER A 348 7.93 4.08 -9.58
C SER A 348 7.60 2.64 -10.02
N ARG A 349 8.09 1.63 -9.29
CA ARG A 349 7.87 0.19 -9.54
C ARG A 349 7.24 -0.53 -8.35
N GLY A 350 6.77 0.22 -7.36
CA GLY A 350 6.10 -0.31 -6.18
C GLY A 350 7.04 -0.91 -5.14
N VAL A 351 6.47 -1.66 -4.20
CA VAL A 351 7.16 -2.21 -3.03
C VAL A 351 6.90 -3.71 -2.94
N THR A 352 7.93 -4.48 -2.60
CA THR A 352 7.81 -5.91 -2.30
C THR A 352 8.37 -6.23 -0.92
N VAL A 353 7.57 -6.86 -0.08
CA VAL A 353 7.94 -7.40 1.24
C VAL A 353 7.84 -8.91 1.17
N SER A 354 8.88 -9.64 1.55
CA SER A 354 8.91 -11.09 1.48
C SER A 354 9.49 -11.69 2.76
N ASN A 355 8.74 -12.61 3.37
CA ASN A 355 9.10 -13.38 4.56
C ASN A 355 9.64 -12.52 5.71
N SER A 356 9.07 -11.32 5.89
CA SER A 356 9.52 -10.36 6.89
C SER A 356 8.59 -10.34 8.12
N ALA A 357 9.18 -10.25 9.30
CA ALA A 357 8.48 -9.95 10.54
C ALA A 357 8.45 -8.44 10.83
N ALA A 358 9.01 -7.61 9.94
CA ALA A 358 9.11 -6.17 10.14
C ALA A 358 7.75 -5.48 10.12
N TRP A 359 7.57 -4.49 11.00
CA TRP A 359 6.42 -3.60 10.97
C TRP A 359 6.61 -2.55 9.87
N THR A 360 5.69 -2.48 8.90
CA THR A 360 5.78 -1.53 7.79
C THR A 360 4.66 -0.50 7.87
N GLU A 361 5.01 0.79 7.81
CA GLU A 361 4.10 1.92 7.86
C GLU A 361 4.33 2.84 6.65
N TRP A 362 3.25 3.14 5.93
CA TRP A 362 3.23 3.97 4.75
C TRP A 362 2.22 5.09 4.98
N SER A 363 2.62 6.35 4.81
CA SER A 363 1.73 7.50 5.00
C SER A 363 1.88 8.52 3.88
N GLY A 364 0.80 8.84 3.17
CA GLY A 364 0.85 9.81 2.07
C GLY A 364 1.72 9.38 0.88
N CYS A 365 1.95 8.08 0.70
CA CYS A 365 2.86 7.57 -0.32
C CYS A 365 2.16 7.26 -1.64
N GLU A 366 2.91 7.35 -2.75
CA GLU A 366 2.50 6.90 -4.08
C GLU A 366 3.25 5.60 -4.45
N LEU A 367 2.51 4.51 -4.59
CA LEU A 367 3.04 3.16 -4.80
C LEU A 367 2.56 2.60 -6.15
N ALA A 368 3.48 2.30 -7.07
CA ALA A 368 3.15 1.57 -8.31
C ALA A 368 2.89 0.06 -8.09
N GLY A 369 2.35 -0.30 -6.93
CA GLY A 369 2.11 -1.67 -6.48
C GLY A 369 2.67 -1.94 -5.08
N LEU A 370 2.01 -2.81 -4.32
CA LEU A 370 2.46 -3.32 -3.03
C LEU A 370 2.27 -4.84 -3.00
N ARG A 371 3.35 -5.59 -2.82
CA ARG A 371 3.33 -7.06 -2.75
C ARG A 371 3.88 -7.50 -1.41
N VAL A 372 3.14 -8.35 -0.70
CA VAL A 372 3.56 -8.95 0.56
C VAL A 372 3.45 -10.46 0.40
N HIS A 373 4.58 -11.15 0.50
CA HIS A 373 4.66 -12.61 0.41
C HIS A 373 5.09 -13.18 1.76
N GLY A 374 4.18 -13.85 2.46
CA GLY A 374 4.45 -14.43 3.78
C GLY A 374 4.73 -13.40 4.87
N GLY A 375 5.41 -13.85 5.93
CA GLY A 375 5.81 -13.00 7.06
C GLY A 375 4.70 -12.79 8.10
N SER A 376 5.09 -12.25 9.26
CA SER A 376 4.18 -11.97 10.39
C SER A 376 4.18 -10.51 10.83
N GLY A 377 4.99 -9.67 10.18
CA GLY A 377 5.05 -8.24 10.48
C GLY A 377 3.75 -7.55 10.10
N GLY A 378 3.39 -6.48 10.79
CA GLY A 378 2.19 -5.68 10.47
C GLY A 378 2.40 -4.78 9.25
N LEU A 379 1.31 -4.42 8.58
CA LEU A 379 1.27 -3.45 7.49
C LEU A 379 0.24 -2.37 7.82
N ASN A 380 0.65 -1.12 7.78
CA ASN A 380 -0.22 0.03 7.97
C ASN A 380 -0.03 1.03 6.83
N CYS A 381 -1.07 1.27 6.03
CA CYS A 381 -1.08 2.22 4.93
C CYS A 381 -2.13 3.30 5.23
N ARG A 382 -1.73 4.57 5.23
CA ARG A 382 -2.61 5.71 5.50
C ARG A 382 -2.48 6.76 4.41
N GLU A 383 -3.59 7.24 3.88
CA GLU A 383 -3.59 8.34 2.89
C GLU A 383 -2.73 8.01 1.65
N CYS A 384 -2.58 6.73 1.32
CA CYS A 384 -1.72 6.28 0.23
C CYS A 384 -2.49 6.14 -1.09
N ARG A 385 -1.79 6.35 -2.19
CA ARG A 385 -2.26 6.05 -3.55
C ARG A 385 -1.51 4.83 -4.08
N LEU A 386 -2.24 3.74 -4.33
CA LEU A 386 -1.68 2.51 -4.88
C LEU A 386 -2.25 2.26 -6.27
N SER A 387 -1.40 2.21 -7.29
CA SER A 387 -1.85 2.04 -8.68
C SER A 387 -1.02 1.00 -9.41
N ALA A 388 -1.66 0.16 -10.22
CA ALA A 388 -0.99 -0.77 -11.11
C ALA A 388 -1.45 -0.55 -12.57
N PRO A 389 -0.84 0.40 -13.29
CA PRO A 389 -1.20 0.68 -14.69
C PRO A 389 -0.83 -0.45 -15.65
N ASP A 390 0.22 -1.23 -15.33
CA ASP A 390 0.79 -2.25 -16.24
C ASP A 390 0.01 -3.58 -16.24
N GLY A 391 -1.25 -3.58 -15.81
CA GLY A 391 -2.07 -4.81 -15.70
C GLY A 391 -1.67 -5.74 -14.54
N ALA A 392 -0.81 -5.27 -13.63
CA ALA A 392 -0.50 -5.97 -12.38
C ALA A 392 -1.61 -5.74 -11.33
N THR A 393 -1.61 -6.55 -10.27
CA THR A 393 -2.40 -6.29 -9.05
C THR A 393 -1.77 -5.13 -8.28
N ALA A 394 -2.57 -4.13 -7.89
CA ALA A 394 -2.07 -2.98 -7.13
C ALA A 394 -1.66 -3.38 -5.71
N VAL A 395 -2.40 -4.28 -5.06
CA VAL A 395 -2.06 -4.84 -3.75
C VAL A 395 -2.19 -6.35 -3.76
N LEU A 396 -1.09 -7.06 -3.53
CA LEU A 396 -1.06 -8.51 -3.38
C LEU A 396 -0.61 -8.86 -1.96
N LEU A 397 -1.49 -9.48 -1.17
CA LEU A 397 -1.17 -10.07 0.12
C LEU A 397 -1.25 -11.60 -0.04
N ASP A 398 -0.11 -12.27 -0.01
CA ASP A 398 0.01 -13.69 -0.36
C ASP A 398 0.70 -14.46 0.77
N GLY A 399 -0.08 -15.18 1.58
CA GLY A 399 0.41 -15.86 2.78
C GLY A 399 0.67 -14.93 3.96
N GLY A 400 1.22 -15.51 5.03
CA GLY A 400 1.62 -14.79 6.24
C GLY A 400 0.53 -14.73 7.30
N ASN A 401 0.89 -14.20 8.47
CA ASN A 401 -0.03 -14.01 9.60
C ASN A 401 0.28 -12.69 10.31
N GLY A 402 -0.39 -11.62 9.93
CA GLY A 402 -0.18 -10.32 10.55
C GLY A 402 -1.29 -9.34 10.17
N SER A 403 -1.57 -8.37 11.05
CA SER A 403 -2.59 -7.36 10.81
C SER A 403 -2.23 -6.47 9.62
N ARG A 404 -3.24 -6.15 8.80
CA ARG A 404 -3.13 -5.34 7.59
C ARG A 404 -4.13 -4.22 7.69
N TRP A 405 -3.68 -2.98 7.78
CA TRP A 405 -4.57 -1.83 7.94
C TRP A 405 -4.35 -0.84 6.80
N PHE A 406 -5.41 -0.54 6.06
CA PHE A 406 -5.48 0.55 5.10
C PHE A 406 -6.50 1.56 5.59
N GLN A 407 -6.13 2.84 5.60
CA GLN A 407 -6.98 3.93 6.04
C GLN A 407 -6.90 5.10 5.05
N ASP A 408 -8.06 5.57 4.58
CA ASP A 408 -8.15 6.75 3.70
C ASP A 408 -7.29 6.58 2.41
N CYS A 409 -7.17 5.35 1.90
CA CYS A 409 -6.35 5.01 0.73
C CYS A 409 -7.17 4.94 -0.56
N PHE A 410 -6.52 5.26 -1.68
CA PHE A 410 -7.06 5.06 -3.04
C PHE A 410 -6.27 3.96 -3.77
N LEU A 411 -6.96 2.90 -4.19
CA LEU A 411 -6.37 1.74 -4.85
C LEU A 411 -6.96 1.60 -6.26
N TRP A 412 -6.13 1.40 -7.28
CA TRP A 412 -6.59 1.28 -8.67
C TRP A 412 -5.76 0.32 -9.54
N ALA A 413 -6.43 -0.51 -10.35
CA ALA A 413 -5.81 -1.35 -11.38
C ALA A 413 -6.66 -1.39 -12.66
N GLN A 414 -5.99 -1.50 -13.83
CA GLN A 414 -6.63 -1.36 -15.14
C GLN A 414 -7.16 -2.65 -15.78
N SER A 415 -6.61 -3.82 -15.44
CA SER A 415 -6.94 -5.08 -16.15
C SER A 415 -6.77 -6.33 -15.28
N ASN A 416 -6.66 -6.14 -13.97
CA ASN A 416 -6.40 -7.20 -13.02
C ASN A 416 -7.01 -6.82 -11.69
N THR A 417 -7.06 -7.78 -10.76
CA THR A 417 -7.61 -7.54 -9.43
C THR A 417 -6.85 -6.40 -8.76
N THR A 418 -7.57 -5.40 -8.25
CA THR A 418 -6.90 -4.26 -7.60
C THR A 418 -6.26 -4.66 -6.28
N MET A 419 -7.00 -5.39 -5.44
CA MET A 419 -6.50 -5.95 -4.20
C MET A 419 -6.80 -7.45 -4.12
N MET A 420 -5.76 -8.28 -4.06
CA MET A 420 -5.87 -9.73 -3.90
C MET A 420 -5.24 -10.15 -2.58
N VAL A 421 -6.03 -10.86 -1.77
CA VAL A 421 -5.65 -11.43 -0.48
C VAL A 421 -5.76 -12.93 -0.60
N ARG A 422 -4.62 -13.61 -0.72
CA ARG A 422 -4.54 -15.05 -0.94
C ARG A 422 -3.80 -15.71 0.22
N ASP A 423 -4.44 -16.65 0.90
CA ASP A 423 -3.85 -17.43 1.99
C ASP A 423 -3.22 -16.59 3.13
N ALA A 424 -3.56 -15.29 3.21
CA ALA A 424 -3.05 -14.38 4.21
C ALA A 424 -3.94 -14.42 5.45
N LEU A 425 -3.38 -14.84 6.58
CA LEU A 425 -4.07 -14.97 7.85
C LEU A 425 -4.04 -13.66 8.65
N GLY A 426 -5.01 -13.52 9.55
CA GLY A 426 -5.17 -12.36 10.42
C GLY A 426 -6.21 -11.35 9.89
N ASP A 427 -6.23 -10.17 10.50
CA ASP A 427 -7.19 -9.12 10.19
C ASP A 427 -6.70 -8.22 9.04
N LEU A 428 -7.51 -8.13 8.00
CA LEU A 428 -7.47 -7.06 7.02
C LEU A 428 -8.50 -5.99 7.38
N ARG A 429 -8.09 -4.75 7.58
CA ARG A 429 -8.98 -3.62 7.85
C ARG A 429 -8.82 -2.55 6.80
N LEU A 430 -9.91 -2.25 6.09
CA LEU A 430 -10.04 -1.24 5.05
C LEU A 430 -11.01 -0.16 5.55
N LYS A 431 -10.49 0.96 6.03
CA LYS A 431 -11.31 2.06 6.55
C LYS A 431 -11.29 3.25 5.60
N ASN A 432 -12.46 3.72 5.17
CA ASN A 432 -12.61 4.85 4.24
C ASN A 432 -11.75 4.71 2.97
N CYS A 433 -11.56 3.49 2.47
CA CYS A 433 -10.75 3.24 1.27
C CYS A 433 -11.63 3.20 0.03
N GLU A 434 -11.09 3.67 -1.10
CA GLU A 434 -11.71 3.55 -2.42
C GLU A 434 -10.88 2.58 -3.28
N ILE A 435 -11.50 1.47 -3.70
CA ILE A 435 -10.83 0.38 -4.42
C ILE A 435 -11.51 0.21 -5.79
N HIS A 436 -10.80 0.58 -6.85
CA HIS A 436 -11.32 0.60 -8.20
C HIS A 436 -10.60 -0.42 -9.08
N ALA A 437 -11.34 -1.24 -9.80
CA ALA A 437 -10.82 -2.10 -10.87
C ALA A 437 -11.50 -1.78 -12.20
N ASN A 438 -10.76 -1.95 -13.30
CA ASN A 438 -11.29 -1.97 -14.65
C ASN A 438 -11.09 -3.37 -15.26
N GLY A 439 -12.16 -4.01 -15.71
CA GLY A 439 -12.16 -5.34 -16.33
C GLY A 439 -11.84 -6.53 -15.41
N ALA A 440 -11.82 -6.35 -14.08
CA ALA A 440 -11.52 -7.40 -13.10
C ALA A 440 -12.20 -7.10 -11.75
N ALA A 441 -12.02 -8.00 -10.76
CA ALA A 441 -12.51 -7.76 -9.40
C ALA A 441 -11.75 -6.62 -8.71
N ALA A 442 -12.43 -5.83 -7.88
CA ALA A 442 -11.74 -4.80 -7.11
C ALA A 442 -11.06 -5.40 -5.87
N LEU A 443 -11.72 -6.33 -5.19
CA LEU A 443 -11.18 -7.01 -4.02
C LEU A 443 -11.47 -8.53 -4.06
N GLU A 444 -10.45 -9.36 -3.86
CA GLU A 444 -10.59 -10.81 -3.75
C GLU A 444 -9.96 -11.35 -2.46
N LEU A 445 -10.74 -12.12 -1.69
CA LEU A 445 -10.30 -12.89 -0.53
C LEU A 445 -10.33 -14.37 -0.91
N ILE A 446 -9.16 -15.01 -0.96
CA ILE A 446 -9.00 -16.36 -1.50
C ILE A 446 -8.30 -17.24 -0.47
N GLY A 447 -9.01 -18.26 0.00
CA GLY A 447 -8.42 -19.37 0.76
C GLY A 447 -8.22 -20.57 -0.16
N THR A 448 -6.97 -20.88 -0.48
CA THR A 448 -6.62 -22.02 -1.33
C THR A 448 -6.55 -23.30 -0.50
N PRO A 449 -6.41 -24.48 -1.14
CA PRO A 449 -6.18 -25.73 -0.41
C PRO A 449 -4.89 -25.75 0.43
N ALA A 450 -3.96 -24.82 0.19
CA ALA A 450 -2.68 -24.73 0.90
C ALA A 450 -2.82 -24.24 2.34
N LEU A 451 -3.94 -23.58 2.70
CA LEU A 451 -4.21 -23.21 4.08
C LEU A 451 -4.31 -24.45 4.97
N ALA A 452 -3.54 -24.46 6.04
CA ALA A 452 -3.61 -25.47 7.09
C ALA A 452 -4.68 -25.06 8.11
N GLY A 453 -5.71 -25.89 8.29
CA GLY A 453 -6.73 -25.67 9.32
C GLY A 453 -6.32 -26.23 10.70
N PRO A 454 -6.92 -25.72 11.80
CA PRO A 454 -7.90 -24.63 11.85
C PRO A 454 -7.23 -23.25 11.77
N CYS A 455 -7.76 -22.35 10.94
CA CYS A 455 -7.30 -20.97 10.84
C CYS A 455 -8.43 -20.05 10.37
N TRP A 456 -8.27 -18.74 10.56
CA TRP A 456 -9.26 -17.75 10.21
C TRP A 456 -8.59 -16.58 9.48
N ALA A 457 -9.28 -16.03 8.48
CA ALA A 457 -8.93 -14.78 7.83
C ALA A 457 -10.17 -13.90 7.75
N ASN A 458 -10.05 -12.66 8.23
CA ASN A 458 -11.16 -11.73 8.32
C ASN A 458 -10.81 -10.44 7.57
N ALA A 459 -11.75 -9.94 6.77
CA ALA A 459 -11.64 -8.63 6.13
C ALA A 459 -12.77 -7.72 6.59
N GLN A 460 -12.42 -6.53 7.08
CA GLN A 460 -13.36 -5.49 7.49
C GLN A 460 -13.30 -4.31 6.52
N LEU A 461 -14.42 -4.01 5.86
CA LEU A 461 -14.61 -2.83 5.03
C LEU A 461 -15.52 -1.83 5.77
N LEU A 462 -14.95 -0.70 6.19
CA LEU A 462 -15.62 0.27 7.07
C LEU A 462 -15.69 1.63 6.40
N GLY A 463 -16.87 2.03 5.91
CA GLY A 463 -17.06 3.33 5.24
C GLY A 463 -16.36 3.43 3.88
N GLY A 464 -16.07 2.30 3.22
CA GLY A 464 -15.30 2.25 1.99
C GLY A 464 -16.16 2.14 0.73
N ARG A 465 -15.51 2.28 -0.43
CA ARG A 465 -16.11 2.07 -1.75
C ARG A 465 -15.33 1.04 -2.54
N VAL A 466 -16.01 0.06 -3.11
CA VAL A 466 -15.42 -1.00 -3.95
C VAL A 466 -16.14 -0.95 -5.30
N LEU A 467 -15.43 -0.59 -6.36
CA LEU A 467 -15.98 -0.42 -7.69
C LEU A 467 -15.24 -1.32 -8.70
N SER A 468 -15.97 -2.23 -9.32
CA SER A 468 -15.50 -2.92 -10.53
C SER A 468 -16.25 -2.36 -11.74
N SER A 469 -15.52 -1.67 -12.60
CA SER A 469 -15.98 -1.23 -13.90
C SER A 469 -15.44 -2.20 -14.96
N GLY A 470 -16.13 -2.42 -16.07
CA GLY A 470 -15.62 -3.26 -17.14
C GLY A 470 -16.54 -3.24 -18.35
N PRO A 471 -16.04 -3.55 -19.56
CA PRO A 471 -16.92 -3.73 -20.71
C PRO A 471 -17.97 -4.79 -20.37
N HIS A 472 -19.25 -4.48 -20.62
CA HIS A 472 -20.37 -5.37 -20.32
C HIS A 472 -20.08 -6.79 -20.84
N GLY A 473 -20.15 -7.78 -19.94
CA GLY A 473 -19.90 -9.19 -20.25
C GLY A 473 -18.64 -9.81 -19.60
N GLY A 474 -17.82 -9.03 -18.90
CA GLY A 474 -16.62 -9.52 -18.18
C GLY A 474 -16.91 -10.43 -16.98
N GLY A 475 -18.11 -10.37 -16.39
CA GLY A 475 -18.59 -11.34 -15.40
C GLY A 475 -17.89 -11.35 -14.04
N SER A 476 -16.91 -10.48 -13.80
CA SER A 476 -16.21 -10.40 -12.51
C SER A 476 -17.07 -9.72 -11.45
N ALA A 477 -17.08 -10.30 -10.25
CA ALA A 477 -17.69 -9.64 -9.10
C ALA A 477 -16.84 -8.43 -8.66
N ALA A 478 -17.44 -7.40 -8.05
CA ALA A 478 -16.65 -6.31 -7.48
C ALA A 478 -15.85 -6.78 -6.27
N LEU A 479 -16.47 -7.62 -5.43
CA LEU A 479 -15.84 -8.27 -4.30
C LEU A 479 -16.10 -9.78 -4.34
N THR A 480 -15.05 -10.59 -4.22
CA THR A 480 -15.16 -12.04 -4.10
C THR A 480 -14.57 -12.54 -2.78
N VAL A 481 -15.31 -13.38 -2.06
CA VAL A 481 -14.83 -14.22 -0.96
C VAL A 481 -14.92 -15.67 -1.42
N SER A 482 -13.78 -16.36 -1.55
CA SER A 482 -13.73 -17.71 -2.12
C SER A 482 -12.86 -18.62 -1.27
N ASN A 483 -13.49 -19.61 -0.64
CA ASN A 483 -12.83 -20.65 0.12
C ASN A 483 -12.80 -21.97 -0.69
N ALA A 484 -11.65 -22.62 -0.74
CA ALA A 484 -11.51 -23.87 -1.48
C ALA A 484 -12.39 -24.99 -0.89
N PRO A 485 -12.89 -25.94 -1.71
CA PRO A 485 -13.57 -27.12 -1.19
C PRO A 485 -12.69 -27.88 -0.19
N GLY A 486 -13.26 -28.35 0.92
CA GLY A 486 -12.51 -29.01 1.99
C GLY A 486 -11.93 -28.07 3.05
N ASN A 487 -11.94 -26.76 2.83
CA ASN A 487 -11.46 -25.78 3.82
C ASN A 487 -12.41 -25.64 5.01
N PRO A 488 -13.74 -25.46 4.83
CA PRO A 488 -14.67 -25.39 5.96
C PRO A 488 -14.60 -26.62 6.87
N GLU A 489 -14.48 -27.83 6.28
CA GLU A 489 -14.38 -29.10 7.01
C GLU A 489 -13.08 -29.23 7.83
N ARG A 490 -12.05 -28.47 7.45
CA ARG A 490 -10.78 -28.35 8.19
C ARG A 490 -10.80 -27.22 9.23
N GLY A 491 -11.90 -26.47 9.36
CA GLY A 491 -11.99 -25.29 10.23
C GLY A 491 -11.21 -24.10 9.69
N VAL A 492 -11.13 -23.96 8.35
CA VAL A 492 -10.58 -22.77 7.70
C VAL A 492 -11.74 -21.82 7.37
N GLU A 493 -11.81 -20.70 8.08
CA GLU A 493 -12.89 -19.73 7.99
C GLU A 493 -12.42 -18.47 7.24
N LEU A 494 -13.19 -18.05 6.23
CA LEU A 494 -13.02 -16.77 5.54
C LEU A 494 -14.25 -15.92 5.79
N ALA A 495 -14.06 -14.78 6.44
CA ALA A 495 -15.13 -13.85 6.79
C ALA A 495 -14.89 -12.47 6.17
N LEU A 496 -15.99 -11.85 5.73
CA LEU A 496 -16.05 -10.46 5.30
C LEU A 496 -17.07 -9.72 6.17
N GLU A 497 -16.67 -8.59 6.75
CA GLU A 497 -17.56 -7.64 7.42
C GLU A 497 -17.55 -6.33 6.64
N ALA A 498 -18.68 -5.92 6.05
CA ALA A 498 -18.81 -4.65 5.36
C ALA A 498 -19.85 -3.76 6.03
N ALA A 499 -19.39 -2.68 6.66
CA ALA A 499 -20.24 -1.71 7.36
C ALA A 499 -20.20 -0.34 6.67
N TRP A 500 -21.36 0.25 6.42
CA TRP A 500 -21.54 1.57 5.79
C TRP A 500 -20.76 1.74 4.49
N SER A 501 -20.66 0.67 3.70
CA SER A 501 -19.81 0.62 2.51
C SER A 501 -20.63 0.51 1.23
N ASP A 502 -20.07 0.96 0.11
CA ASP A 502 -20.70 0.92 -1.22
C ASP A 502 -19.93 -0.04 -2.14
N ILE A 503 -20.51 -1.19 -2.47
CA ILE A 503 -19.91 -2.23 -3.32
C ILE A 503 -20.67 -2.27 -4.65
N ARG A 504 -19.98 -1.99 -5.77
CA ARG A 504 -20.61 -1.89 -7.09
C ARG A 504 -19.83 -2.64 -8.16
N SER A 505 -20.53 -3.48 -8.93
CA SER A 505 -20.02 -4.05 -10.18
C SER A 505 -20.89 -3.65 -11.37
N ASP A 506 -20.26 -3.08 -12.39
CA ASP A 506 -20.91 -2.72 -13.66
C ASP A 506 -20.89 -3.87 -14.69
N SER A 507 -20.29 -5.02 -14.35
CA SER A 507 -20.06 -6.13 -15.28
C SER A 507 -20.40 -7.53 -14.77
N GLY A 508 -20.70 -7.68 -13.48
CA GLY A 508 -20.91 -8.97 -12.81
C GLY A 508 -21.67 -8.83 -11.49
N ASP A 509 -21.31 -9.64 -10.50
CA ASP A 509 -21.96 -9.61 -9.18
C ASP A 509 -21.43 -8.44 -8.34
N GLY A 510 -22.22 -7.84 -7.46
CA GLY A 510 -21.72 -6.87 -6.49
C GLY A 510 -20.76 -7.54 -5.51
N LEU A 511 -21.30 -8.51 -4.77
CA LEU A 511 -20.56 -9.36 -3.84
C LEU A 511 -20.80 -10.84 -4.17
N ARG A 512 -19.72 -11.63 -4.26
CA ARG A 512 -19.77 -13.08 -4.43
C ARG A 512 -19.11 -13.78 -3.25
N VAL A 513 -19.78 -14.76 -2.66
CA VAL A 513 -19.29 -15.56 -1.53
C VAL A 513 -19.40 -17.04 -1.87
N GLU A 514 -18.27 -17.75 -1.86
CA GLU A 514 -18.18 -19.19 -2.08
C GLU A 514 -17.53 -19.86 -0.86
N ARG A 515 -18.30 -20.67 -0.11
CA ARG A 515 -17.81 -21.37 1.10
C ARG A 515 -17.17 -20.47 2.16
N GLY A 516 -17.64 -19.23 2.25
CA GLY A 516 -17.25 -18.25 3.26
C GLY A 516 -18.47 -17.61 3.92
N GLU A 517 -18.21 -16.59 4.73
CA GLU A 517 -19.22 -15.82 5.45
C GLU A 517 -19.12 -14.33 5.09
N ALA A 518 -20.26 -13.66 4.96
CA ALA A 518 -20.33 -12.22 4.79
C ALA A 518 -21.36 -11.57 5.71
N THR A 519 -20.96 -10.53 6.45
CA THR A 519 -21.85 -9.69 7.25
C THR A 519 -21.89 -8.29 6.65
N LEU A 520 -23.09 -7.80 6.35
CA LEU A 520 -23.35 -6.49 5.75
C LEU A 520 -24.17 -5.65 6.73
N PHE A 521 -23.69 -4.46 7.08
CA PHE A 521 -24.39 -3.56 8.01
C PHE A 521 -24.52 -2.14 7.44
N GLY A 522 -25.74 -1.72 7.11
CA GLY A 522 -26.01 -0.41 6.52
C GLY A 522 -25.22 -0.13 5.24
N SER A 523 -24.92 -1.18 4.47
CA SER A 523 -24.10 -1.12 3.25
C SER A 523 -24.97 -1.15 1.99
N GLY A 524 -24.46 -0.60 0.89
CA GLY A 524 -25.05 -0.72 -0.45
C GLY A 524 -24.29 -1.76 -1.27
N VAL A 525 -24.99 -2.72 -1.88
CA VAL A 525 -24.41 -3.71 -2.79
C VAL A 525 -25.16 -3.69 -4.11
N HIS A 526 -24.46 -3.36 -5.19
CA HIS A 526 -25.03 -3.26 -6.54
C HIS A 526 -24.24 -4.15 -7.49
N GLY A 527 -24.91 -5.01 -8.24
CA GLY A 527 -24.28 -5.80 -9.30
C GLY A 527 -25.09 -5.84 -10.57
N GLN A 528 -24.43 -5.70 -11.71
CA GLN A 528 -25.07 -5.86 -13.01
C GLN A 528 -25.78 -7.21 -13.13
N ARG A 529 -25.21 -8.29 -12.60
CA ARG A 529 -25.87 -9.61 -12.61
C ARG A 529 -26.64 -9.85 -11.31
N HIS A 530 -25.91 -10.01 -10.21
CA HIS A 530 -26.52 -10.21 -8.90
C HIS A 530 -25.99 -9.17 -7.93
N GLY A 531 -26.83 -8.62 -7.05
CA GLY A 531 -26.32 -7.83 -5.93
C GLY A 531 -25.40 -8.68 -5.06
N LEU A 532 -25.94 -9.80 -4.57
CA LEU A 532 -25.23 -10.78 -3.77
C LEU A 532 -25.37 -12.20 -4.37
N ALA A 533 -24.24 -12.88 -4.59
CA ALA A 533 -24.19 -14.25 -5.07
C ALA A 533 -23.55 -15.17 -4.02
N LEU A 534 -24.24 -16.22 -3.57
CA LEU A 534 -23.81 -17.15 -2.53
C LEU A 534 -23.77 -18.59 -3.04
N VAL A 535 -22.69 -19.30 -2.79
CA VAL A 535 -22.52 -20.73 -3.11
C VAL A 535 -21.92 -21.45 -1.91
N GLU A 536 -22.69 -22.34 -1.28
CA GLU A 536 -22.22 -23.14 -0.11
C GLU A 536 -21.67 -22.27 1.04
N GLY A 537 -22.15 -21.04 1.19
CA GLY A 537 -21.71 -20.07 2.20
C GLY A 537 -22.87 -19.47 2.97
N SER A 538 -22.59 -18.45 3.78
CA SER A 538 -23.60 -17.71 4.52
C SER A 538 -23.47 -16.21 4.32
N ALA A 539 -24.59 -15.49 4.42
CA ALA A 539 -24.56 -14.04 4.52
C ALA A 539 -25.64 -13.50 5.47
N GLU A 540 -25.27 -12.49 6.25
CA GLU A 540 -26.15 -11.67 7.06
C GLU A 540 -26.18 -10.23 6.52
N ALA A 541 -27.36 -9.68 6.28
CA ALA A 541 -27.56 -8.29 5.91
C ALA A 541 -28.50 -7.61 6.91
N ASP A 542 -27.99 -6.59 7.59
CA ASP A 542 -28.67 -5.88 8.68
C ASP A 542 -28.58 -4.34 8.51
N GLY A 543 -29.32 -3.59 9.32
CA GLY A 543 -29.09 -2.17 9.58
C GLY A 543 -29.43 -1.25 8.41
N GLY A 544 -30.43 -1.59 7.59
CA GLY A 544 -30.78 -0.82 6.40
C GLY A 544 -29.87 -1.09 5.20
N THR A 545 -29.22 -2.26 5.15
CA THR A 545 -28.47 -2.71 3.98
C THR A 545 -29.37 -2.76 2.74
N ALA A 546 -28.90 -2.23 1.63
CA ALA A 546 -29.59 -2.24 0.33
C ALA A 546 -28.82 -3.12 -0.67
N ILE A 547 -29.49 -4.10 -1.25
CA ILE A 547 -28.91 -5.05 -2.21
C ILE A 547 -29.71 -4.96 -3.50
N TYR A 548 -29.03 -4.63 -4.60
CA TYR A 548 -29.62 -4.50 -5.93
C TYR A 548 -28.87 -5.34 -6.95
N GLY A 549 -29.59 -6.06 -7.82
CA GLY A 549 -28.99 -6.58 -9.04
C GLY A 549 -29.95 -6.74 -10.22
N GLU A 550 -29.46 -6.54 -11.44
CA GLU A 550 -30.34 -6.51 -12.63
C GLU A 550 -30.93 -7.90 -12.95
N ALA A 551 -30.26 -9.00 -12.60
CA ALA A 551 -30.87 -10.33 -12.68
C ALA A 551 -31.50 -10.75 -11.36
N CYS A 552 -30.72 -10.79 -10.27
CA CYS A 552 -31.28 -11.05 -8.94
C CYS A 552 -30.73 -10.07 -7.91
N GLY A 553 -31.53 -9.66 -6.92
CA GLY A 553 -30.97 -8.98 -5.76
C GLY A 553 -30.02 -9.92 -5.02
N ILE A 554 -30.51 -11.10 -4.64
CA ILE A 554 -29.72 -12.18 -4.04
C ILE A 554 -29.91 -13.47 -4.84
N TRP A 555 -28.81 -14.12 -5.23
CA TRP A 555 -28.79 -15.47 -5.78
C TRP A 555 -28.00 -16.40 -4.84
N ALA A 556 -28.66 -17.40 -4.28
CA ALA A 556 -28.11 -18.30 -3.29
C ALA A 556 -28.24 -19.76 -3.72
N THR A 557 -27.18 -20.56 -3.60
CA THR A 557 -27.19 -22.01 -3.86
C THR A 557 -26.56 -22.74 -2.68
N ASN A 558 -27.32 -23.62 -2.02
CA ASN A 558 -26.91 -24.36 -0.82
C ASN A 558 -26.34 -23.43 0.26
N ALA A 559 -26.96 -22.27 0.43
CA ALA A 559 -26.43 -21.19 1.25
C ALA A 559 -27.45 -20.73 2.30
N GLU A 560 -26.96 -20.09 3.34
CA GLU A 560 -27.77 -19.49 4.40
C GLU A 560 -27.85 -17.97 4.19
N VAL A 561 -29.07 -17.43 4.17
CA VAL A 561 -29.31 -16.00 3.98
C VAL A 561 -30.09 -15.46 5.15
N MET A 562 -29.57 -14.41 5.78
CA MET A 562 -30.18 -13.77 6.92
C MET A 562 -30.38 -12.27 6.65
N LEU A 563 -31.63 -11.81 6.66
CA LEU A 563 -32.00 -10.44 6.33
C LEU A 563 -32.73 -9.80 7.52
N ARG A 564 -32.24 -8.67 8.02
CA ARG A 564 -32.83 -7.93 9.13
C ARG A 564 -32.94 -6.45 8.76
N GLY A 565 -34.15 -5.95 8.51
CA GLY A 565 -34.32 -4.56 8.08
C GLY A 565 -33.59 -4.20 6.79
N ALA A 566 -33.34 -5.19 5.92
CA ALA A 566 -32.65 -5.02 4.65
C ALA A 566 -33.64 -4.82 3.50
N SER A 567 -33.22 -4.09 2.45
CA SER A 567 -33.95 -3.97 1.19
C SER A 567 -33.22 -4.74 0.10
N VAL A 568 -33.94 -5.60 -0.62
CA VAL A 568 -33.42 -6.42 -1.70
C VAL A 568 -34.26 -6.21 -2.95
N GLU A 569 -33.62 -5.84 -4.04
CA GLU A 569 -34.27 -5.53 -5.31
C GLU A 569 -33.57 -6.29 -6.44
N GLY A 570 -34.36 -6.99 -7.24
CA GLY A 570 -33.88 -7.76 -8.39
C GLY A 570 -34.65 -7.41 -9.66
N GLY A 571 -33.97 -7.33 -10.79
CA GLY A 571 -34.67 -7.15 -12.07
C GLY A 571 -35.48 -8.38 -12.48
N THR A 572 -34.95 -9.59 -12.28
CA THR A 572 -35.77 -10.83 -12.29
C THR A 572 -36.19 -11.16 -10.85
N ASP A 573 -35.37 -11.83 -10.06
CA ASP A 573 -35.81 -12.27 -8.72
C ASP A 573 -35.25 -11.37 -7.62
N GLY A 574 -36.07 -10.90 -6.68
CA GLY A 574 -35.56 -10.22 -5.48
C GLY A 574 -34.57 -11.12 -4.74
N LEU A 575 -35.03 -12.32 -4.36
CA LEU A 575 -34.17 -13.39 -3.85
C LEU A 575 -34.48 -14.71 -4.56
N ARG A 576 -33.43 -15.38 -5.04
CA ARG A 576 -33.52 -16.75 -5.56
C ARG A 576 -32.67 -17.71 -4.73
N LEU A 577 -33.31 -18.73 -4.16
CA LEU A 577 -32.70 -19.73 -3.29
C LEU A 577 -32.79 -21.13 -3.91
N LYS A 578 -31.63 -21.69 -4.29
CA LYS A 578 -31.44 -23.04 -4.81
C LYS A 578 -30.90 -23.96 -3.72
N GLY A 579 -31.77 -24.38 -2.80
CA GLY A 579 -31.39 -25.09 -1.58
C GLY A 579 -30.72 -24.21 -0.52
N GLY A 580 -30.78 -24.64 0.75
CA GLY A 580 -30.28 -23.88 1.91
C GLY A 580 -31.39 -23.29 2.76
N ALA A 581 -31.12 -22.17 3.44
CA ALA A 581 -32.07 -21.54 4.34
C ALA A 581 -32.14 -20.03 4.15
N VAL A 582 -33.32 -19.45 4.33
CA VAL A 582 -33.51 -18.01 4.41
C VAL A 582 -34.29 -17.64 5.66
N PHE A 583 -33.76 -16.67 6.41
CA PHE A 583 -34.42 -15.99 7.51
C PHE A 583 -34.53 -14.50 7.16
N ALA A 584 -35.74 -13.98 7.04
CA ALA A 584 -35.97 -12.56 6.76
C ALA A 584 -36.91 -11.94 7.79
N GLU A 585 -36.43 -10.93 8.51
CA GLU A 585 -37.17 -10.19 9.53
C GLU A 585 -37.19 -8.70 9.19
N ASP A 586 -38.39 -8.11 9.16
CA ASP A 586 -38.61 -6.70 8.81
C ASP A 586 -37.93 -6.29 7.48
N ALA A 587 -37.80 -7.24 6.53
CA ALA A 587 -37.10 -7.04 5.27
C ALA A 587 -38.07 -6.66 4.12
N SER A 588 -37.54 -6.00 3.09
CA SER A 588 -38.25 -5.71 1.84
C SER A 588 -37.60 -6.47 0.70
N LEU A 589 -38.37 -7.31 0.01
CA LEU A 589 -37.91 -8.04 -1.18
C LEU A 589 -38.76 -7.61 -2.38
N SER A 590 -38.14 -7.20 -3.46
CA SER A 590 -38.84 -6.90 -4.71
C SER A 590 -38.15 -7.53 -5.92
N GLY A 591 -38.97 -8.02 -6.85
CA GLY A 591 -38.53 -8.54 -8.15
C GLY A 591 -39.26 -7.83 -9.29
N GLY A 592 -38.66 -7.73 -10.47
CA GLY A 592 -39.34 -7.28 -11.70
C GLY A 592 -39.27 -5.78 -12.00
N ASP A 593 -38.26 -5.06 -11.50
CA ASP A 593 -38.09 -3.62 -11.74
C ASP A 593 -37.18 -3.29 -12.94
N SER A 594 -36.67 -4.30 -13.66
CA SER A 594 -35.82 -4.05 -14.83
C SER A 594 -36.65 -3.44 -15.95
N ASP A 595 -36.13 -2.37 -16.56
CA ASP A 595 -36.65 -1.66 -17.72
C ASP A 595 -37.41 -2.61 -18.68
N GLU A 596 -38.59 -2.18 -19.13
CA GLU A 596 -39.64 -2.96 -19.85
C GLU A 596 -39.16 -3.85 -21.03
N GLU A 597 -37.91 -3.73 -21.49
CA GLU A 597 -37.39 -4.37 -22.70
C GLU A 597 -37.27 -5.89 -22.60
N ASP A 598 -36.95 -6.47 -21.44
CA ASP A 598 -36.68 -7.91 -21.33
C ASP A 598 -37.94 -8.76 -21.07
N GLY A 599 -39.05 -8.14 -20.69
CA GLY A 599 -40.36 -8.79 -20.55
C GLY A 599 -40.38 -10.02 -19.65
N ARG A 600 -39.46 -10.11 -18.67
CA ARG A 600 -39.43 -11.18 -17.68
C ARG A 600 -40.01 -10.66 -16.37
N ALA A 601 -41.16 -11.19 -15.98
CA ALA A 601 -41.66 -10.99 -14.65
C ALA A 601 -40.70 -11.55 -13.60
N GLY A 602 -40.60 -10.82 -12.51
CA GLY A 602 -39.79 -11.17 -11.38
C GLY A 602 -40.56 -11.78 -10.22
N ASP A 603 -39.92 -12.70 -9.50
CA ASP A 603 -40.42 -13.14 -8.21
C ASP A 603 -39.78 -12.32 -7.08
N ALA A 604 -40.53 -11.88 -6.07
CA ALA A 604 -39.88 -11.27 -4.90
C ALA A 604 -39.04 -12.30 -4.13
N LEU A 605 -39.53 -13.54 -3.99
CA LEU A 605 -38.77 -14.68 -3.47
C LEU A 605 -39.08 -15.95 -4.28
N HIS A 606 -38.05 -16.57 -4.84
CA HIS A 606 -38.10 -17.86 -5.55
C HIS A 606 -37.25 -18.89 -4.82
N ALA A 607 -37.87 -19.92 -4.26
CA ALA A 607 -37.15 -21.03 -3.61
C ALA A 607 -37.41 -22.36 -4.33
N ASP A 608 -36.37 -22.90 -4.95
CA ASP A 608 -36.35 -24.19 -5.66
C ASP A 608 -35.21 -25.09 -5.15
N GLY A 609 -35.31 -26.40 -5.36
CA GLY A 609 -34.20 -27.33 -5.08
C GLY A 609 -34.61 -28.70 -4.52
N ASP A 610 -33.87 -29.72 -4.95
CA ASP A 610 -34.09 -31.14 -4.60
C ASP A 610 -33.41 -31.56 -3.27
N LEU A 611 -32.82 -30.63 -2.54
CA LEU A 611 -32.07 -30.95 -1.32
C LEU A 611 -32.98 -31.19 -0.11
N SER A 612 -32.45 -31.96 0.85
CA SER A 612 -33.19 -32.51 1.98
C SER A 612 -33.70 -31.47 2.99
N GLU A 613 -33.15 -30.25 3.00
CA GLU A 613 -33.54 -29.19 3.93
C GLU A 613 -33.54 -27.83 3.22
N LEU A 614 -34.72 -27.40 2.77
CA LEU A 614 -34.98 -26.03 2.32
C LEU A 614 -35.92 -25.37 3.35
N ALA A 615 -35.41 -24.35 4.05
CA ALA A 615 -36.15 -23.68 5.12
C ALA A 615 -36.35 -22.18 4.80
N VAL A 616 -37.59 -21.71 4.89
CA VAL A 616 -37.94 -20.30 4.63
C VAL A 616 -38.69 -19.72 5.83
N VAL A 617 -38.09 -18.76 6.53
CA VAL A 617 -38.70 -18.06 7.67
C VAL A 617 -38.83 -16.58 7.33
N LEU A 618 -40.07 -16.09 7.22
CA LEU A 618 -40.39 -14.69 6.92
C LEU A 618 -41.20 -14.09 8.07
N LEU A 619 -40.69 -13.01 8.66
CA LEU A 619 -41.31 -12.33 9.80
C LEU A 619 -41.46 -10.84 9.49
N ARG A 620 -42.70 -10.34 9.47
CA ARG A 620 -42.99 -8.90 9.28
C ARG A 620 -42.37 -8.28 8.02
N SER A 621 -42.14 -9.09 7.00
CA SER A 621 -41.48 -8.67 5.75
C SER A 621 -42.48 -8.29 4.66
N THR A 622 -42.06 -7.45 3.74
CA THR A 622 -42.82 -7.07 2.53
C THR A 622 -42.19 -7.73 1.32
N LEU A 623 -43.01 -8.43 0.52
CA LEU A 623 -42.61 -9.05 -0.72
C LEU A 623 -43.45 -8.45 -1.85
N ASP A 624 -42.81 -7.73 -2.78
CA ASP A 624 -43.45 -7.07 -3.91
C ASP A 624 -42.93 -7.63 -5.23
N GLY A 625 -43.67 -8.56 -5.82
CA GLY A 625 -43.46 -9.01 -7.19
C GLY A 625 -44.03 -7.96 -8.13
N ASN A 626 -43.21 -7.01 -8.55
CA ASN A 626 -43.59 -6.04 -9.56
C ASN A 626 -43.62 -6.74 -10.91
N ALA A 627 -44.74 -6.63 -11.60
CA ALA A 627 -44.80 -6.93 -13.01
C ALA A 627 -45.57 -5.83 -13.72
N PRO A 628 -45.23 -5.57 -14.98
CA PRO A 628 -46.14 -4.90 -15.88
C PRO A 628 -47.51 -5.62 -15.86
N PRO A 629 -48.64 -4.88 -15.99
CA PRO A 629 -49.98 -5.45 -15.86
C PRO A 629 -50.28 -6.65 -16.77
N TRP A 630 -49.51 -6.80 -17.86
CA TRP A 630 -49.67 -7.83 -18.88
C TRP A 630 -48.84 -9.11 -18.64
N ASP A 631 -47.84 -9.09 -17.76
CA ASP A 631 -47.03 -10.28 -17.48
C ASP A 631 -47.63 -11.13 -16.35
N ARG A 632 -48.11 -12.32 -16.70
CA ARG A 632 -48.80 -13.22 -15.78
C ARG A 632 -47.87 -13.99 -14.85
N THR A 633 -46.55 -13.86 -15.00
CA THR A 633 -45.59 -14.76 -14.34
C THR A 633 -44.99 -14.22 -13.04
N ALA A 634 -45.19 -12.94 -12.69
CA ALA A 634 -44.62 -12.40 -11.45
C ALA A 634 -45.34 -12.94 -10.22
N ARG A 635 -44.54 -13.48 -9.29
CA ARG A 635 -45.03 -14.03 -8.03
C ARG A 635 -44.44 -13.24 -6.86
N GLY A 636 -45.20 -13.14 -5.77
CA GLY A 636 -44.66 -12.57 -4.54
C GLY A 636 -43.70 -13.57 -3.93
N LEU A 637 -44.21 -14.78 -3.71
CA LEU A 637 -43.47 -15.90 -3.15
C LEU A 637 -43.73 -17.17 -3.96
N TYR A 638 -42.69 -17.76 -4.52
CA TYR A 638 -42.73 -19.04 -5.24
C TYR A 638 -41.90 -20.11 -4.49
N LEU A 639 -42.55 -21.20 -4.11
CA LEU A 639 -41.95 -22.32 -3.39
C LEU A 639 -42.16 -23.61 -4.19
N SER A 640 -41.11 -24.16 -4.79
CA SER A 640 -41.24 -25.29 -5.73
C SER A 640 -40.36 -26.48 -5.37
N SER A 641 -40.59 -27.05 -4.19
CA SER A 641 -39.98 -28.33 -3.83
C SER A 641 -40.81 -29.08 -2.79
N PRO A 642 -40.87 -30.43 -2.87
CA PRO A 642 -41.62 -31.25 -1.92
C PRO A 642 -41.02 -31.24 -0.51
N THR A 643 -39.75 -30.85 -0.34
CA THR A 643 -39.05 -30.83 0.96
C THR A 643 -39.07 -29.47 1.63
N VAL A 644 -39.57 -28.43 0.97
CA VAL A 644 -39.61 -27.07 1.54
C VAL A 644 -40.49 -27.03 2.76
N SER A 645 -39.95 -26.46 3.84
CA SER A 645 -40.74 -26.03 4.98
C SER A 645 -40.68 -24.52 5.11
N SER A 646 -41.83 -23.86 5.21
CA SER A 646 -41.86 -22.40 5.41
C SER A 646 -42.75 -21.96 6.57
N PHE A 647 -42.32 -20.90 7.24
CA PHE A 647 -43.05 -20.18 8.27
C PHE A 647 -43.11 -18.70 7.91
N ILE A 648 -44.33 -18.20 7.65
CA ILE A 648 -44.58 -16.86 7.14
C ILE A 648 -45.53 -16.16 8.11
N ALA A 649 -45.03 -15.17 8.85
CA ALA A 649 -45.77 -14.52 9.91
C ALA A 649 -45.75 -12.99 9.76
N GLY A 650 -46.91 -12.34 9.85
CA GLY A 650 -46.98 -10.88 9.82
C GLY A 650 -46.57 -10.23 8.50
N CYS A 651 -46.49 -10.98 7.41
CA CYS A 651 -45.93 -10.50 6.14
C CYS A 651 -46.98 -9.87 5.23
N VAL A 652 -46.53 -9.01 4.30
CA VAL A 652 -47.34 -8.49 3.19
C VAL A 652 -46.79 -9.05 1.89
N LEU A 653 -47.57 -9.87 1.20
CA LEU A 653 -47.22 -10.44 -0.10
C LEU A 653 -48.06 -9.75 -1.18
N LYS A 654 -47.41 -9.10 -2.14
CA LYS A 654 -48.06 -8.33 -3.21
C LYS A 654 -47.46 -8.74 -4.56
N ALA A 655 -48.28 -9.25 -5.47
CA ALA A 655 -47.87 -9.60 -6.83
C ALA A 655 -49.09 -9.96 -7.70
N ASN A 656 -48.87 -10.38 -8.95
CA ASN A 656 -49.93 -11.00 -9.74
C ASN A 656 -50.38 -12.34 -9.14
N THR A 657 -49.46 -13.15 -8.60
CA THR A 657 -49.79 -14.28 -7.70
C THR A 657 -49.01 -14.10 -6.41
N ALA A 658 -49.66 -13.71 -5.31
CA ALA A 658 -48.94 -13.36 -4.08
C ALA A 658 -48.19 -14.54 -3.47
N LEU A 659 -48.79 -15.74 -3.49
CA LEU A 659 -48.18 -16.99 -3.01
C LEU A 659 -48.40 -18.13 -4.01
N GLU A 660 -47.34 -18.82 -4.41
CA GLU A 660 -47.41 -20.01 -5.23
C GLU A 660 -46.57 -21.14 -4.63
N CYS A 661 -47.20 -22.30 -4.38
CA CYS A 661 -46.55 -23.46 -3.76
C CYS A 661 -46.72 -24.72 -4.63
N ASP A 662 -45.63 -25.41 -4.92
CA ASP A 662 -45.58 -26.70 -5.63
C ASP A 662 -44.75 -27.73 -4.85
N GLY A 663 -45.33 -28.20 -3.75
CA GLY A 663 -44.73 -29.12 -2.78
C GLY A 663 -44.68 -28.51 -1.38
N GLY A 664 -44.19 -29.26 -0.41
CA GLY A 664 -43.76 -28.72 0.88
C GLY A 664 -44.86 -28.53 1.94
N ARG A 665 -44.41 -28.01 3.09
CA ARG A 665 -45.24 -27.71 4.27
C ARG A 665 -45.10 -26.24 4.63
N HIS A 666 -46.21 -25.51 4.60
CA HIS A 666 -46.20 -24.07 4.72
C HIS A 666 -47.19 -23.61 5.79
N TRP A 667 -46.71 -22.77 6.70
CA TRP A 667 -47.54 -22.08 7.70
C TRP A 667 -47.55 -20.60 7.39
N VAL A 668 -48.74 -20.03 7.18
CA VAL A 668 -48.96 -18.62 6.90
C VAL A 668 -49.86 -18.07 8.00
N CYS A 669 -49.33 -17.23 8.89
CA CYS A 669 -50.10 -16.60 9.96
C CYS A 669 -50.06 -15.08 9.93
N ASP A 670 -51.16 -14.45 10.33
CA ASP A 670 -51.28 -13.00 10.51
C ASP A 670 -50.75 -12.19 9.30
N SER A 671 -50.88 -12.74 8.09
CA SER A 671 -50.26 -12.19 6.87
C SER A 671 -51.32 -11.68 5.90
N THR A 672 -50.94 -10.72 5.05
CA THR A 672 -51.81 -10.14 4.03
C THR A 672 -51.30 -10.49 2.64
N LEU A 673 -52.14 -11.16 1.85
CA LEU A 673 -51.86 -11.53 0.47
C LEU A 673 -52.70 -10.64 -0.45
N LEU A 674 -52.04 -9.87 -1.30
CA LEU A 674 -52.62 -8.91 -2.23
C LEU A 674 -52.32 -9.35 -3.66
N ALA A 675 -53.37 -9.70 -4.42
CA ALA A 675 -53.24 -9.93 -5.85
C ALA A 675 -53.51 -8.63 -6.62
N LEU A 676 -52.55 -8.22 -7.45
CA LEU A 676 -52.61 -7.04 -8.32
C LEU A 676 -53.21 -7.40 -9.70
N ALA A 677 -53.63 -6.37 -10.43
CA ALA A 677 -54.53 -6.50 -11.55
C ALA A 677 -53.98 -6.03 -12.89
N GLY A 678 -54.60 -6.56 -13.94
CA GLY A 678 -54.27 -6.34 -15.34
C GLY A 678 -54.63 -7.57 -16.15
N ASP A 679 -54.19 -8.73 -15.67
CA ASP A 679 -54.55 -10.05 -16.18
C ASP A 679 -54.56 -11.15 -15.08
N GLY A 680 -54.36 -10.70 -13.83
CA GLY A 680 -53.55 -11.28 -12.74
C GLY A 680 -54.02 -12.59 -12.12
N GLY A 681 -53.09 -13.31 -11.49
CA GLY A 681 -53.27 -14.60 -10.82
C GLY A 681 -54.14 -14.56 -9.56
N PRO A 682 -54.36 -15.71 -8.90
CA PRO A 682 -55.01 -15.74 -7.59
C PRO A 682 -54.07 -15.17 -6.49
N CYS A 683 -54.60 -14.77 -5.34
CA CYS A 683 -53.76 -14.45 -4.18
C CYS A 683 -52.86 -15.63 -3.80
N ALA A 684 -53.39 -16.85 -3.88
CA ALA A 684 -52.63 -18.06 -3.64
C ALA A 684 -52.89 -19.14 -4.69
N ARG A 685 -51.84 -19.83 -5.13
CA ARG A 685 -51.91 -20.95 -6.07
C ARG A 685 -51.17 -22.15 -5.48
N LEU A 686 -51.86 -23.27 -5.30
CA LEU A 686 -51.31 -24.47 -4.69
C LEU A 686 -51.32 -25.61 -5.70
N TYR A 687 -50.18 -26.22 -5.97
CA TYR A 687 -50.02 -27.36 -6.86
C TYR A 687 -49.75 -28.62 -6.07
N ASN A 688 -49.98 -29.80 -6.65
CA ASN A 688 -49.55 -31.10 -6.10
C ASN A 688 -50.22 -31.52 -4.77
N GLY A 689 -50.53 -32.80 -4.62
CA GLY A 689 -51.06 -33.37 -3.38
C GLY A 689 -50.06 -33.36 -2.21
N ALA A 690 -48.77 -33.21 -2.48
CA ALA A 690 -47.74 -33.07 -1.44
C ALA A 690 -47.78 -31.70 -0.72
N THR A 691 -48.43 -30.70 -1.31
CA THR A 691 -48.48 -29.34 -0.78
C THR A 691 -49.46 -29.25 0.39
N GLN A 692 -48.91 -28.99 1.57
CA GLN A 692 -49.66 -28.79 2.79
C GLN A 692 -49.54 -27.32 3.22
N VAL A 693 -50.62 -26.55 3.13
CA VAL A 693 -50.62 -25.14 3.55
C VAL A 693 -51.67 -24.89 4.61
N ALA A 694 -51.26 -24.27 5.71
CA ALA A 694 -52.15 -23.76 6.74
C ALA A 694 -52.11 -22.23 6.76
N PHE A 695 -53.26 -21.61 6.56
CA PHE A 695 -53.48 -20.17 6.74
C PHE A 695 -54.17 -19.93 8.08
N GLU A 696 -53.58 -19.11 8.95
CA GLU A 696 -54.15 -18.67 10.21
C GLU A 696 -54.28 -17.14 10.23
N LYS A 697 -55.46 -16.62 10.57
CA LYS A 697 -55.72 -15.17 10.75
C LYS A 697 -55.23 -14.28 9.60
N SER A 698 -55.16 -14.84 8.39
CA SER A 698 -54.58 -14.17 7.23
C SER A 698 -55.66 -13.55 6.36
N ALA A 699 -55.31 -12.47 5.66
CA ALA A 699 -56.20 -11.76 4.76
C ALA A 699 -55.78 -12.00 3.31
N LEU A 700 -56.67 -12.54 2.48
CA LEU A 700 -56.45 -12.71 1.04
C LEU A 700 -57.37 -11.71 0.33
N THR A 701 -56.77 -10.74 -0.38
CA THR A 701 -57.51 -9.67 -1.05
C THR A 701 -57.14 -9.56 -2.53
N LEU A 702 -58.15 -9.66 -3.40
CA LEU A 702 -58.03 -9.37 -4.83
C LEU A 702 -58.41 -7.91 -5.07
N LEU A 703 -57.41 -7.08 -5.42
CA LEU A 703 -57.58 -5.64 -5.50
C LEU A 703 -58.27 -5.20 -6.79
N ASP A 704 -57.89 -5.77 -7.93
CA ASP A 704 -58.62 -5.58 -9.19
C ASP A 704 -58.72 -6.92 -9.96
N PRO A 705 -59.94 -7.35 -10.29
CA PRO A 705 -60.18 -8.64 -10.91
C PRO A 705 -59.86 -8.62 -12.41
N GLY A 706 -58.65 -9.03 -12.76
CA GLY A 706 -58.33 -9.40 -14.13
C GLY A 706 -59.06 -10.67 -14.60
N SER A 707 -58.39 -11.44 -15.47
CA SER A 707 -58.95 -12.65 -16.08
C SER A 707 -59.10 -13.86 -15.15
N THR A 708 -58.56 -13.83 -13.93
CA THR A 708 -58.68 -14.95 -12.99
C THR A 708 -59.98 -14.94 -12.20
N ASN A 709 -60.44 -16.15 -11.87
CA ASN A 709 -61.73 -16.36 -11.26
C ASN A 709 -61.72 -16.57 -9.74
N ALA A 710 -60.57 -16.48 -9.05
CA ALA A 710 -60.52 -16.80 -7.61
C ALA A 710 -59.39 -16.19 -6.78
N LEU A 711 -59.60 -16.12 -5.46
CA LEU A 711 -58.60 -15.72 -4.46
C LEU A 711 -57.58 -16.82 -4.19
N LEU A 712 -58.02 -18.08 -4.15
CA LEU A 712 -57.18 -19.26 -3.97
C LEU A 712 -57.50 -20.28 -5.06
N VAL A 713 -56.49 -20.79 -5.76
CA VAL A 713 -56.67 -21.83 -6.78
C VAL A 713 -55.90 -23.08 -6.39
N LEU A 714 -56.62 -24.21 -6.35
CA LEU A 714 -56.02 -25.53 -6.18
C LEU A 714 -55.76 -26.10 -7.56
N HIS A 715 -54.51 -26.40 -7.89
CA HIS A 715 -54.06 -27.00 -9.14
C HIS A 715 -53.68 -28.47 -8.94
N GLY A 716 -54.05 -29.30 -9.91
CA GLY A 716 -53.69 -30.72 -9.92
C GLY A 716 -53.13 -31.15 -11.27
N THR A 717 -52.11 -32.00 -11.21
CA THR A 717 -51.37 -32.55 -12.34
C THR A 717 -51.74 -34.03 -12.51
N GLY A 718 -52.83 -34.34 -13.23
CA GLY A 718 -53.28 -35.72 -13.45
C GLY A 718 -54.23 -36.25 -12.37
N SER A 719 -54.48 -37.57 -12.37
CA SER A 719 -55.57 -38.26 -11.63
C SER A 719 -55.87 -37.65 -10.26
N ASN A 720 -57.16 -37.45 -9.94
CA ASN A 720 -57.73 -36.75 -8.78
C ASN A 720 -57.18 -37.07 -7.37
N THR A 721 -56.21 -37.99 -7.22
CA THR A 721 -55.66 -38.45 -5.95
C THR A 721 -54.62 -37.51 -5.33
N ASN A 722 -54.00 -36.61 -6.10
CA ASN A 722 -52.95 -35.70 -5.62
C ASN A 722 -53.42 -34.24 -5.68
N THR A 723 -54.42 -33.91 -4.88
CA THR A 723 -54.96 -32.53 -4.79
C THR A 723 -54.47 -31.87 -3.50
N PRO A 724 -53.95 -30.63 -3.53
CA PRO A 724 -53.65 -29.87 -2.32
C PRO A 724 -54.90 -29.72 -1.45
N ALA A 725 -54.75 -29.81 -0.12
CA ALA A 725 -55.85 -29.68 0.83
C ALA A 725 -55.52 -28.62 1.90
N PRO A 726 -55.64 -27.31 1.57
CA PRO A 726 -55.26 -26.26 2.50
C PRO A 726 -56.21 -26.15 3.69
N GLN A 727 -55.66 -25.71 4.82
CA GLN A 727 -56.40 -25.38 6.04
C GLN A 727 -56.48 -23.85 6.17
N LEU A 728 -57.66 -23.30 6.45
CA LEU A 728 -57.88 -21.88 6.69
C LEU A 728 -58.59 -21.70 8.03
N ILE A 729 -57.96 -20.95 8.94
CA ILE A 729 -58.44 -20.73 10.32
C ILE A 729 -58.50 -19.24 10.57
N GLY A 730 -59.68 -18.69 10.84
CA GLY A 730 -59.83 -17.25 11.13
C GLY A 730 -59.46 -16.32 9.97
N CYS A 731 -59.41 -16.83 8.73
CA CYS A 731 -58.97 -16.06 7.57
C CYS A 731 -60.08 -15.20 6.97
N THR A 732 -59.72 -14.11 6.32
CA THR A 732 -60.66 -13.23 5.60
C THR A 732 -60.33 -13.23 4.10
N LEU A 733 -61.31 -13.58 3.27
CA LEU A 733 -61.17 -13.68 1.81
C LEU A 733 -62.04 -12.61 1.14
N ARG A 734 -61.40 -11.55 0.59
CA ARG A 734 -62.06 -10.37 0.02
C ARG A 734 -61.79 -10.23 -1.48
N SER A 735 -62.85 -10.10 -2.27
CA SER A 735 -62.75 -9.64 -3.66
C SER A 735 -63.46 -8.30 -3.76
N ASN A 736 -62.79 -7.29 -4.34
CA ASN A 736 -63.41 -6.00 -4.65
C ASN A 736 -64.27 -6.04 -5.93
N SER A 737 -64.39 -7.21 -6.54
CA SER A 737 -65.12 -7.39 -7.78
C SER A 737 -66.61 -7.68 -7.58
N THR A 738 -67.43 -7.12 -8.48
CA THR A 738 -68.84 -7.50 -8.65
C THR A 738 -69.05 -8.71 -9.56
N ASN A 739 -68.02 -9.21 -10.25
CA ASN A 739 -68.10 -10.38 -11.12
C ASN A 739 -68.13 -11.70 -10.31
N ARG A 740 -68.69 -12.76 -10.92
CA ARG A 740 -68.92 -14.09 -10.31
C ARG A 740 -67.62 -14.87 -10.06
N TYR A 741 -66.80 -14.39 -9.14
CA TYR A 741 -65.56 -15.06 -8.74
C TYR A 741 -65.79 -15.94 -7.52
N TYR A 742 -65.07 -17.06 -7.48
CA TYR A 742 -65.09 -17.95 -6.32
C TYR A 742 -64.04 -17.52 -5.31
N ALA A 743 -64.29 -17.71 -4.03
CA ALA A 743 -63.25 -17.52 -3.02
C ALA A 743 -62.15 -18.58 -3.19
N ILE A 744 -62.53 -19.80 -3.57
CA ILE A 744 -61.62 -20.92 -3.86
C ILE A 744 -62.11 -21.62 -5.13
N ASP A 745 -61.21 -21.81 -6.10
CA ASP A 745 -61.49 -22.46 -7.39
C ASP A 745 -60.50 -23.60 -7.69
N LEU A 746 -60.82 -24.38 -8.70
CA LEU A 746 -60.03 -25.52 -9.19
C LEU A 746 -59.36 -25.15 -10.51
N GLY A 747 -58.04 -25.28 -10.56
CA GLY A 747 -57.21 -25.10 -11.75
C GLY A 747 -56.73 -26.42 -12.35
N GLY A 748 -56.35 -26.38 -13.62
CA GLY A 748 -55.79 -27.53 -14.34
C GLY A 748 -56.83 -28.61 -14.63
N THR A 749 -56.51 -29.87 -14.31
CA THR A 749 -57.36 -31.04 -14.63
C THR A 749 -58.27 -31.49 -13.48
N LEU A 750 -58.26 -30.76 -12.35
CA LEU A 750 -59.00 -31.13 -11.16
C LEU A 750 -60.51 -31.07 -11.35
N LYS A 751 -61.18 -32.17 -10.98
CA LYS A 751 -62.65 -32.26 -11.01
C LYS A 751 -63.30 -31.93 -9.66
N THR A 752 -62.55 -32.10 -8.57
CA THR A 752 -62.98 -31.90 -7.18
C THR A 752 -61.79 -31.43 -6.35
N GLY A 753 -62.03 -30.68 -5.27
CA GLY A 753 -60.99 -30.33 -4.29
C GLY A 753 -61.52 -30.33 -2.86
N LEU A 754 -60.60 -30.33 -1.90
CA LEU A 754 -60.90 -30.31 -0.47
C LEU A 754 -60.28 -29.09 0.18
N VAL A 755 -60.99 -28.49 1.13
CA VAL A 755 -60.49 -27.41 1.97
C VAL A 755 -61.02 -27.59 3.38
N ALA A 756 -60.24 -27.28 4.42
CA ALA A 756 -60.75 -27.19 5.78
C ALA A 756 -60.85 -25.73 6.20
N MET A 757 -62.06 -25.19 6.34
CA MET A 757 -62.27 -23.79 6.73
C MET A 757 -62.95 -23.66 8.09
N VAL A 758 -62.32 -22.94 9.02
CA VAL A 758 -62.79 -22.71 10.39
C VAL A 758 -62.81 -21.20 10.67
N HIS A 759 -63.97 -20.67 11.09
CA HIS A 759 -64.13 -19.24 11.42
C HIS A 759 -63.65 -18.26 10.34
N CYS A 760 -63.78 -18.61 9.06
CA CYS A 760 -63.36 -17.76 7.95
C CYS A 760 -64.50 -16.86 7.47
N ALA A 761 -64.16 -15.66 7.01
CA ALA A 761 -65.09 -14.72 6.37
C ALA A 761 -64.88 -14.69 4.86
N LEU A 762 -65.94 -14.95 4.09
CA LEU A 762 -65.93 -15.00 2.64
C LEU A 762 -66.78 -13.87 2.06
N SER A 763 -66.20 -13.08 1.15
CA SER A 763 -66.96 -12.10 0.35
C SER A 763 -67.64 -12.71 -0.88
N THR A 764 -67.19 -13.90 -1.30
CA THR A 764 -67.70 -14.62 -2.48
C THR A 764 -67.85 -16.12 -2.20
N ASN A 765 -68.61 -16.84 -3.03
CA ASN A 765 -68.92 -18.26 -2.80
C ASN A 765 -67.74 -19.18 -3.10
N LEU A 766 -67.72 -20.38 -2.53
CA LEU A 766 -66.80 -21.45 -2.96
C LEU A 766 -67.25 -22.02 -4.30
N ASN A 767 -66.31 -22.54 -5.11
CA ASN A 767 -66.68 -23.36 -6.26
C ASN A 767 -67.49 -24.58 -5.77
N PRO A 768 -68.65 -24.90 -6.37
CA PRO A 768 -69.49 -26.04 -5.95
C PRO A 768 -68.79 -27.41 -5.99
N LYS A 769 -67.64 -27.52 -6.65
CA LYS A 769 -66.80 -28.73 -6.71
C LYS A 769 -65.72 -28.78 -5.62
N VAL A 770 -65.61 -27.75 -4.78
CA VAL A 770 -64.72 -27.70 -3.62
C VAL A 770 -65.55 -28.03 -2.38
N ALA A 771 -65.24 -29.17 -1.74
CA ALA A 771 -65.90 -29.56 -0.51
C ALA A 771 -65.15 -28.97 0.70
N ASN A 772 -65.89 -28.30 1.59
CA ASN A 772 -65.36 -27.90 2.89
C ASN A 772 -65.45 -29.09 3.86
N THR A 773 -64.31 -29.62 4.29
CA THR A 773 -64.19 -30.75 5.21
C THR A 773 -63.83 -30.31 6.63
N ALA A 774 -64.24 -29.10 7.03
CA ALA A 774 -64.02 -28.60 8.39
C ALA A 774 -64.43 -29.69 9.42
N PRO A 775 -63.55 -30.03 10.39
CA PRO A 775 -63.87 -31.04 11.38
C PRO A 775 -65.13 -30.65 12.15
N THR A 776 -65.98 -31.63 12.44
CA THR A 776 -67.02 -31.43 13.44
C THR A 776 -66.32 -31.17 14.78
N PRO A 777 -66.67 -30.09 15.51
CA PRO A 777 -66.09 -29.83 16.82
C PRO A 777 -66.26 -31.07 17.72
N ASP A 778 -65.25 -31.39 18.52
CA ASP A 778 -65.38 -32.42 19.55
C ASP A 778 -66.43 -32.00 20.59
N THR A 779 -66.74 -32.88 21.55
CA THR A 779 -67.72 -32.60 22.60
C THR A 779 -67.32 -31.45 23.53
N ARG A 780 -66.10 -30.93 23.43
CA ARG A 780 -65.57 -29.76 24.16
C ARG A 780 -65.48 -28.51 23.28
N GLY A 781 -65.93 -28.58 22.02
CA GLY A 781 -65.84 -27.49 21.06
C GLY A 781 -64.45 -27.30 20.46
N ASN A 782 -63.50 -28.20 20.73
CA ASN A 782 -62.20 -28.16 20.06
C ASN A 782 -62.37 -28.71 18.64
N LEU A 783 -61.87 -27.97 17.65
CA LEU A 783 -61.67 -28.55 16.33
C LEU A 783 -60.32 -29.27 16.31
N ILE A 784 -60.37 -30.60 16.31
CA ILE A 784 -59.18 -31.40 15.99
C ILE A 784 -59.06 -31.38 14.47
N LEU A 785 -58.21 -30.49 13.96
CA LEU A 785 -57.82 -30.52 12.56
C LEU A 785 -56.88 -31.71 12.39
N PRO A 786 -57.24 -32.75 11.62
CA PRO A 786 -56.30 -33.80 11.29
C PRO A 786 -55.17 -33.13 10.51
N TRP A 787 -53.98 -33.10 11.11
CA TRP A 787 -52.79 -32.73 10.35
C TRP A 787 -52.65 -33.74 9.21
N PRO A 788 -52.56 -33.31 7.95
CA PRO A 788 -52.24 -34.24 6.87
C PRO A 788 -50.89 -34.85 7.21
N ARG A 789 -50.86 -36.17 7.44
CA ARG A 789 -49.63 -36.91 7.79
C ARG A 789 -48.56 -36.72 6.73
#